data_AF-A0A3B6U9Q1-F1
#
_entry.id   AF-A0A3B6U9Q1-F1
#
_cell.length_a   1.000
_cell.length_b   1.000
_cell.length_c   1.000
_cell.angle_alpha   90.00
_cell.angle_beta   90.00
_cell.angle_gamma   90.00
#
_symmetry.space_group_name_H-M   'P 1'
#
loop_
_entity.id
_entity.type
_entity.pdbx_description
1 polymer ?
#
loop_
_entity_poly.entity_id
_entity_poly.type
_entity_poly.pdbx_seq_one_letter_code
_entity_poly.pdbx_strand_id
1 'polypeptide(L)'
;MSSIPASGQEMADAALRAAQWIVAKALATVADGVLGAWAATRNFGPSVEALGTELLLVEATLENACRKELSGGAMEILLQKLRDLAHNAEDLLDELDYFRIHDELHGTHDAAHELHGRSGIHGLTLNACHAVKHLASFAWPRGRKRLRDDSSSEPSANQADEEASRRKKHHILMFNRVDFAQRMKDIVEKMHPVRKDVNEILLGCGPRTVPDIAQHRPTTTPQSAEPKIYGRDRVMNSIIHDITKGQYCDKGLTVLPVIGPGGMGKTTLIQHIYSNQQVQNYFSVRIWICVSFSFNLDKVLEQIKRVTCPVEGENAYSTTQELIEHRLKHKRFLVVLDDIWQFTDVDDWKKLLLILGKSEEKGSVVLVTTRQKEIAQMVKTTDCPEELNGLEPVEFRKLFFVYVFDDEQCPGDKRFLLDTGNKIMEKLKGSPLAAKTVGRLLRRGPSLAHWRRVLNSKQWAEQTNGIMAALELSYDFLPFHLQRCFSCSALFPEDYRFRSHELISLWIGLDILTPCGQNPTFEGGLRILNDLVTHGFFREVETGGDPWYVMHDLLHELALKVASNDCLSLRLPDVGLVKSQTTTRHLSISIDDLRKYDAVSGEKLKSELEKLKTRMKVEHLQTLMLFGKMDEGFVKIFGDFFGEANALRVLHLPSMLCPVESMLHNFSILVHLRYLCLGTSKSQMHLPLNISKFYHLRILDLKWWNGSRDLPDDMSNLAKLCHFYVPSDDQLHSDIYNVGKLKLLEELKVFQVNKKR
;
A
#
# COMPACT_ATOMS: atom_id res chain seq x y z
N MET A 1 -12.62 -19.82 39.28
CA MET A 1 -11.98 -20.14 37.98
C MET A 1 -11.60 -18.81 37.35
N SER A 2 -10.35 -18.62 36.96
CA SER A 2 -9.83 -17.34 36.46
C SER A 2 -10.15 -17.12 34.99
N SER A 3 -10.76 -15.99 34.65
CA SER A 3 -10.85 -15.51 33.28
C SER A 3 -9.46 -15.13 32.78
N ILE A 4 -8.95 -15.87 31.79
CA ILE A 4 -7.69 -15.56 31.09
C ILE A 4 -7.90 -14.27 30.25
N PRO A 5 -6.91 -13.37 30.11
CA PRO A 5 -7.06 -12.16 29.30
C PRO A 5 -7.35 -12.48 27.81
N ALA A 6 -8.38 -11.86 27.25
CA ALA A 6 -8.86 -12.13 25.89
C ALA A 6 -7.83 -11.83 24.78
N SER A 7 -6.88 -10.93 25.05
CA SER A 7 -5.78 -10.59 24.14
C SER A 7 -4.89 -11.78 23.79
N GLY A 8 -4.64 -12.69 24.75
CA GLY A 8 -3.81 -13.88 24.57
C GLY A 8 -4.41 -14.96 23.67
N GLN A 9 -5.66 -14.78 23.21
CA GLN A 9 -6.31 -15.62 22.20
C GLN A 9 -6.25 -14.95 20.82
N GLU A 10 -6.46 -13.64 20.73
CA GLU A 10 -6.41 -12.90 19.45
C GLU A 10 -5.02 -12.90 18.83
N MET A 11 -3.98 -12.69 19.63
CA MET A 11 -2.60 -12.67 19.12
C MET A 11 -2.20 -14.07 18.62
N ALA A 12 -2.65 -15.14 19.28
CA ALA A 12 -2.49 -16.52 18.80
C ALA A 12 -3.30 -16.80 17.53
N ASP A 13 -4.53 -16.30 17.41
CA ASP A 13 -5.36 -16.44 16.19
C ASP A 13 -4.80 -15.65 14.99
N ALA A 14 -4.29 -14.45 15.23
CA ALA A 14 -3.62 -13.63 14.21
C ALA A 14 -2.31 -14.28 13.76
N ALA A 15 -1.50 -14.77 14.70
CA ALA A 15 -0.28 -15.53 14.42
C ALA A 15 -0.60 -16.84 13.66
N LEU A 16 -1.69 -17.54 14.00
CA LEU A 16 -2.15 -18.72 13.25
C LEU A 16 -2.47 -18.38 11.79
N ARG A 17 -3.33 -17.39 11.53
CA ARG A 17 -3.70 -16.99 10.16
C ARG A 17 -2.49 -16.51 9.36
N ALA A 18 -1.59 -15.77 10.00
CA ALA A 18 -0.35 -15.29 9.38
C ALA A 18 0.60 -16.46 9.05
N ALA A 19 0.72 -17.46 9.94
CA ALA A 19 1.50 -18.69 9.72
C ALA A 19 0.91 -19.55 8.60
N GLN A 20 -0.41 -19.75 8.59
CA GLN A 20 -1.12 -20.50 7.54
C GLN A 20 -0.87 -19.90 6.17
N TRP A 21 -1.03 -18.58 6.03
CA TRP A 21 -0.83 -17.87 4.76
C TRP A 21 0.58 -18.04 4.20
N ILE A 22 1.62 -17.90 5.03
CA ILE A 22 3.00 -18.04 4.56
C ILE A 22 3.38 -19.50 4.27
N VAL A 23 2.89 -20.46 5.06
CA VAL A 23 3.14 -21.89 4.82
C VAL A 23 2.47 -22.34 3.52
N ALA A 24 1.19 -22.02 3.31
CA ALA A 24 0.48 -22.30 2.07
C ALA A 24 1.17 -21.68 0.84
N LYS A 25 1.72 -20.47 1.00
CA LYS A 25 2.46 -19.78 -0.06
C LYS A 25 3.81 -20.44 -0.36
N ALA A 26 4.57 -20.84 0.65
CA ALA A 26 5.82 -21.58 0.47
C ALA A 26 5.56 -22.97 -0.13
N LEU A 27 4.50 -23.66 0.30
CA LEU A 27 4.09 -24.95 -0.26
C LEU A 27 3.68 -24.84 -1.74
N ALA A 28 2.99 -23.76 -2.13
CA ALA A 28 2.57 -23.54 -3.50
C ALA A 28 3.74 -23.44 -4.51
N THR A 29 4.95 -23.08 -4.08
CA THR A 29 6.15 -23.03 -4.95
C THR A 29 6.80 -24.39 -5.21
N VAL A 30 6.42 -25.44 -4.47
CA VAL A 30 6.88 -26.83 -4.67
C VAL A 30 5.75 -27.78 -5.10
N ALA A 31 4.49 -27.39 -4.94
CA ALA A 31 3.32 -28.23 -5.17
C ALA A 31 3.10 -28.65 -6.64
N ASP A 32 3.65 -27.93 -7.62
CA ASP A 32 3.55 -28.29 -9.04
C ASP A 32 4.58 -29.35 -9.49
N GLY A 33 5.56 -29.65 -8.63
CA GLY A 33 6.67 -30.57 -8.89
C GLY A 33 7.72 -30.06 -9.89
N VAL A 34 7.55 -28.90 -10.51
CA VAL A 34 8.46 -28.34 -11.53
C VAL A 34 9.80 -27.98 -10.90
N LEU A 35 9.75 -27.27 -9.77
CA LEU A 35 10.95 -26.88 -9.02
C LEU A 35 11.69 -28.09 -8.44
N GLY A 36 10.95 -29.11 -7.98
CA GLY A 36 11.50 -30.39 -7.51
C GLY A 36 12.17 -31.20 -8.63
N ALA A 37 11.56 -31.26 -9.81
CA ALA A 37 12.11 -31.93 -10.99
C ALA A 37 13.41 -31.24 -11.47
N TRP A 38 13.44 -29.90 -11.50
CA TRP A 38 14.66 -29.15 -11.79
C TRP A 38 15.77 -29.43 -10.75
N ALA A 39 15.44 -29.37 -9.45
CA ALA A 39 16.37 -29.71 -8.39
C ALA A 39 16.90 -31.15 -8.46
N ALA A 40 16.11 -32.10 -8.99
CA ALA A 40 16.53 -33.47 -9.24
C ALA A 40 17.58 -33.56 -10.37
N THR A 41 17.45 -32.83 -11.48
CA THR A 41 18.51 -32.80 -12.53
C THR A 41 19.83 -32.22 -11.99
N ARG A 42 19.72 -31.28 -11.05
CA ARG A 42 20.84 -30.69 -10.31
C ARG A 42 21.30 -31.54 -9.11
N ASN A 43 20.80 -32.77 -8.94
CA ASN A 43 21.17 -33.73 -7.89
C ASN A 43 20.90 -33.30 -6.43
N PHE A 44 19.95 -32.41 -6.15
CA PHE A 44 19.55 -32.05 -4.77
C PHE A 44 18.03 -32.08 -4.51
N GLY A 45 17.24 -32.63 -5.44
CA GLY A 45 15.79 -32.85 -5.30
C GLY A 45 15.32 -33.34 -3.91
N PRO A 46 15.98 -34.31 -3.25
CA PRO A 46 15.60 -34.76 -1.90
C PRO A 46 15.58 -33.67 -0.82
N SER A 47 16.37 -32.60 -0.95
CA SER A 47 16.32 -31.44 -0.05
C SER A 47 15.05 -30.61 -0.25
N VAL A 48 14.58 -30.49 -1.50
CA VAL A 48 13.32 -29.80 -1.84
C VAL A 48 12.12 -30.66 -1.42
N GLU A 49 12.16 -31.97 -1.65
CA GLU A 49 11.14 -32.92 -1.15
C GLU A 49 11.03 -32.88 0.38
N ALA A 50 12.16 -32.89 1.10
CA ALA A 50 12.15 -32.82 2.56
C ALA A 50 11.54 -31.50 3.08
N LEU A 51 11.88 -30.36 2.46
CA LEU A 51 11.30 -29.05 2.82
C LEU A 51 9.80 -28.99 2.51
N GLY A 52 9.37 -29.42 1.31
CA GLY A 52 7.95 -29.49 0.95
C GLY A 52 7.14 -30.42 1.84
N THR A 53 7.72 -31.56 2.26
CA THR A 53 7.10 -32.51 3.19
C THR A 53 6.92 -31.90 4.59
N GLU A 54 7.94 -31.22 5.12
CA GLU A 54 7.87 -30.57 6.43
C GLU A 54 6.87 -29.38 6.41
N LEU A 55 6.84 -28.58 5.33
CA LEU A 55 5.85 -27.54 5.10
C LEU A 55 4.41 -28.09 5.07
N LEU A 56 4.15 -29.17 4.32
CA LEU A 56 2.83 -29.82 4.26
C LEU A 56 2.36 -30.33 5.64
N LEU A 57 3.29 -30.89 6.43
CA LEU A 57 3.02 -31.35 7.79
C LEU A 57 2.79 -30.18 8.78
N VAL A 58 3.44 -29.03 8.56
CA VAL A 58 3.10 -27.79 9.27
C VAL A 58 1.72 -27.30 8.87
N GLU A 59 1.35 -27.30 7.58
CA GLU A 59 0.02 -26.83 7.16
C GLU A 59 -1.10 -27.66 7.78
N ALA A 60 -0.99 -29.00 7.76
CA ALA A 60 -1.91 -29.89 8.46
C ALA A 60 -1.96 -29.65 9.99
N THR A 61 -0.84 -29.25 10.60
CA THR A 61 -0.78 -28.85 12.02
C THR A 61 -1.57 -27.55 12.27
N LEU A 62 -1.45 -26.58 11.36
CA LEU A 62 -2.15 -25.30 11.45
C LEU A 62 -3.64 -25.43 11.09
N GLU A 63 -4.05 -26.32 10.20
CA GLU A 63 -5.46 -26.67 10.00
C GLU A 63 -6.09 -27.26 11.27
N ASN A 64 -5.37 -28.15 11.96
CA ASN A 64 -5.79 -28.74 13.24
C ASN A 64 -5.92 -27.65 14.32
N ALA A 65 -4.99 -26.69 14.37
CA ALA A 65 -5.07 -25.52 15.24
C ALA A 65 -6.33 -24.67 14.97
N CYS A 66 -6.69 -24.48 13.70
CA CYS A 66 -7.84 -23.68 13.28
C CYS A 66 -9.18 -24.19 13.82
N ARG A 67 -9.27 -25.50 14.12
CA ARG A 67 -10.47 -26.19 14.63
C ARG A 67 -10.57 -26.15 16.17
N LYS A 68 -9.61 -25.50 16.85
CA LYS A 68 -9.44 -25.53 18.31
C LYS A 68 -9.37 -24.12 18.92
N GLU A 69 -9.62 -24.05 20.22
CA GLU A 69 -9.42 -22.82 20.99
C GLU A 69 -7.94 -22.67 21.37
N LEU A 70 -7.27 -21.69 20.74
CA LEU A 70 -5.91 -21.30 21.07
C LEU A 70 -5.91 -20.25 22.18
N SER A 71 -5.03 -20.39 23.17
CA SER A 71 -4.88 -19.39 24.24
C SER A 71 -3.48 -19.40 24.84
N GLY A 72 -2.88 -18.21 24.97
CA GLY A 72 -1.65 -17.98 25.73
C GLY A 72 -0.42 -17.75 24.84
N GLY A 73 0.42 -16.79 25.25
CA GLY A 73 1.55 -16.30 24.46
C GLY A 73 2.61 -17.35 24.08
N ALA A 74 2.64 -18.51 24.74
CA ALA A 74 3.51 -19.62 24.32
C ALA A 74 3.10 -20.17 22.93
N MET A 75 1.79 -20.32 22.67
CA MET A 75 1.29 -20.75 21.36
C MET A 75 1.54 -19.68 20.29
N GLU A 76 1.29 -18.41 20.62
CA GLU A 76 1.61 -17.25 19.77
C GLU A 76 3.09 -17.22 19.35
N ILE A 77 4.02 -17.38 20.30
CA ILE A 77 5.47 -17.43 20.03
C ILE A 77 5.84 -18.62 19.13
N LEU A 78 5.22 -19.79 19.31
CA LEU A 78 5.48 -20.95 18.46
C LEU A 78 4.91 -20.77 17.04
N LEU A 79 3.72 -20.18 16.90
CA LEU A 79 3.12 -19.84 15.60
C LEU A 79 3.93 -18.78 14.86
N GLN A 80 4.43 -17.75 15.55
CA GLN A 80 5.32 -16.75 14.96
C GLN A 80 6.68 -17.37 14.55
N LYS A 81 7.24 -18.32 15.33
CA LYS A 81 8.43 -19.10 14.91
C LYS A 81 8.17 -19.92 13.63
N LEU A 82 7.03 -20.63 13.54
CA LEU A 82 6.65 -21.36 12.32
C LEU A 82 6.51 -20.40 11.13
N ARG A 83 5.86 -19.25 11.35
CA ARG A 83 5.71 -18.18 10.35
C ARG A 83 7.05 -17.67 9.84
N ASP A 84 8.00 -17.36 10.73
CA ASP A 84 9.31 -16.84 10.33
C ASP A 84 10.18 -17.89 9.63
N LEU A 85 10.10 -19.17 10.04
CA LEU A 85 10.77 -20.27 9.33
C LEU A 85 10.13 -20.55 7.96
N ALA A 86 8.82 -20.36 7.82
CA ALA A 86 8.11 -20.47 6.55
C ALA A 86 8.41 -19.28 5.61
N HIS A 87 8.62 -18.07 6.12
CA HIS A 87 9.17 -16.96 5.33
C HIS A 87 10.55 -17.31 4.77
N ASN A 88 11.45 -17.83 5.63
CA ASN A 88 12.78 -18.26 5.19
C ASN A 88 12.71 -19.40 4.14
N ALA A 89 11.71 -20.28 4.22
CA ALA A 89 11.45 -21.31 3.22
C ALA A 89 10.95 -20.70 1.90
N GLU A 90 10.02 -19.74 1.96
CA GLU A 90 9.49 -19.03 0.80
C GLU A 90 10.58 -18.26 0.05
N ASP A 91 11.39 -17.47 0.77
CA ASP A 91 12.51 -16.72 0.20
C ASP A 91 13.54 -17.68 -0.44
N LEU A 92 13.91 -18.78 0.23
CA LEU A 92 14.85 -19.78 -0.31
C LEU A 92 14.32 -20.51 -1.56
N LEU A 93 13.01 -20.78 -1.62
CA LEU A 93 12.37 -21.42 -2.78
C LEU A 93 12.20 -20.43 -3.95
N ASP A 94 12.01 -19.14 -3.66
CA ASP A 94 11.97 -18.07 -4.67
C ASP A 94 13.37 -17.75 -5.23
N GLU A 95 14.43 -17.79 -4.41
CA GLU A 95 15.83 -17.81 -4.91
C GLU A 95 16.07 -18.98 -5.86
N LEU A 96 15.49 -20.16 -5.55
CA LEU A 96 15.67 -21.37 -6.35
C LEU A 96 14.92 -21.29 -7.69
N ASP A 97 13.69 -20.78 -7.68
CA ASP A 97 12.88 -20.61 -8.89
C ASP A 97 13.47 -19.55 -9.83
N TYR A 98 14.12 -18.51 -9.27
CA TYR A 98 14.92 -17.57 -10.05
C TYR A 98 16.04 -18.29 -10.86
N PHE A 99 16.77 -19.23 -10.24
CA PHE A 99 17.80 -20.00 -10.93
C PHE A 99 17.21 -20.97 -11.97
N ARG A 100 16.05 -21.59 -11.70
CA ARG A 100 15.34 -22.38 -12.72
C ARG A 100 14.98 -21.54 -13.95
N ILE A 101 14.45 -20.33 -13.76
CA ILE A 101 14.08 -19.45 -14.89
C ILE A 101 15.34 -18.94 -15.62
N HIS A 102 16.44 -18.71 -14.90
CA HIS A 102 17.72 -18.38 -15.51
C HIS A 102 18.21 -19.47 -16.47
N ASP A 103 18.22 -20.74 -16.02
CA ASP A 103 18.54 -21.90 -16.85
C ASP A 103 17.64 -21.99 -18.10
N GLU A 104 16.33 -21.76 -17.95
CA GLU A 104 15.34 -21.82 -19.04
C GLU A 104 15.51 -20.71 -20.08
N LEU A 105 16.04 -19.54 -19.68
CA LEU A 105 16.28 -18.40 -20.56
C LEU A 105 17.61 -18.50 -21.32
N HIS A 106 18.66 -18.99 -20.65
CA HIS A 106 20.05 -18.95 -21.18
C HIS A 106 20.61 -20.33 -21.59
N GLY A 107 19.95 -21.43 -21.20
CA GLY A 107 20.43 -22.79 -21.44
C GLY A 107 21.66 -23.18 -20.60
N THR A 108 22.01 -22.37 -19.60
CA THR A 108 23.20 -22.50 -18.76
C THR A 108 23.11 -23.69 -17.81
N HIS A 109 23.86 -24.75 -18.09
CA HIS A 109 23.91 -25.94 -17.23
C HIS A 109 24.90 -25.76 -16.05
N ASP A 110 24.93 -24.58 -15.43
CA ASP A 110 25.97 -24.16 -14.46
C ASP A 110 25.84 -24.84 -13.09
N ALA A 111 26.26 -26.11 -13.03
CA ALA A 111 26.69 -26.74 -11.79
C ALA A 111 28.21 -26.56 -11.68
N ALA A 112 28.66 -25.75 -10.71
CA ALA A 112 30.08 -25.54 -10.48
C ALA A 112 30.79 -26.87 -10.17
N HIS A 113 31.69 -27.29 -11.07
CA HIS A 113 32.37 -28.59 -11.00
C HIS A 113 33.57 -28.56 -10.03
N GLU A 114 33.33 -28.25 -8.75
CA GLU A 114 34.32 -28.44 -7.69
C GLU A 114 34.48 -29.93 -7.35
N LEU A 115 35.25 -30.64 -8.19
CA LEU A 115 35.74 -31.98 -7.89
C LEU A 115 37.19 -32.14 -8.36
N HIS A 116 38.13 -31.85 -7.45
CA HIS A 116 39.53 -32.18 -7.65
C HIS A 116 39.75 -33.71 -7.64
N GLY A 117 39.76 -34.31 -8.82
CA GLY A 117 40.48 -35.55 -9.09
C GLY A 117 39.67 -36.86 -9.19
N ARG A 118 40.08 -37.67 -10.17
CA ARG A 118 39.79 -39.12 -10.35
C ARG A 118 38.34 -39.55 -10.64
N SER A 119 38.06 -39.60 -11.95
CA SER A 119 37.75 -40.86 -12.67
C SER A 119 36.68 -41.79 -12.08
N GLY A 120 35.47 -41.73 -12.67
CA GLY A 120 34.45 -42.78 -12.53
C GLY A 120 33.41 -42.72 -13.65
N ILE A 121 33.38 -43.73 -14.52
CA ILE A 121 32.38 -43.86 -15.61
C ILE A 121 31.00 -44.10 -14.98
N HIS A 122 30.00 -43.25 -15.24
CA HIS A 122 28.56 -43.56 -15.17
C HIS A 122 27.71 -42.44 -15.84
N GLY A 123 27.71 -42.39 -17.17
CA GLY A 123 26.89 -41.44 -17.94
C GLY A 123 25.99 -42.15 -18.94
N LEU A 124 24.74 -42.47 -18.55
CA LEU A 124 23.78 -43.12 -19.46
C LEU A 124 22.28 -43.04 -19.06
N THR A 125 21.81 -41.95 -18.43
CA THR A 125 20.37 -41.77 -18.09
C THR A 125 19.92 -40.30 -18.03
N LEU A 126 20.00 -39.55 -19.15
CA LEU A 126 19.34 -38.25 -19.30
C LEU A 126 19.19 -37.86 -20.78
N ASN A 127 18.18 -38.44 -21.45
CA ASN A 127 17.79 -38.11 -22.83
C ASN A 127 16.32 -38.50 -23.05
N ALA A 128 15.40 -37.81 -22.36
CA ALA A 128 13.97 -38.15 -22.34
C ALA A 128 13.03 -36.93 -22.27
N CYS A 129 13.47 -35.75 -22.74
CA CYS A 129 12.58 -34.62 -23.05
C CYS A 129 13.23 -33.71 -24.13
N HIS A 130 12.41 -32.94 -24.84
CA HIS A 130 12.79 -31.96 -25.88
C HIS A 130 13.55 -32.48 -27.12
N ALA A 131 12.91 -33.41 -27.86
CA ALA A 131 13.34 -33.82 -29.21
C ALA A 131 12.39 -33.36 -30.36
N VAL A 132 11.57 -32.31 -30.15
CA VAL A 132 10.67 -31.77 -31.19
C VAL A 132 10.61 -30.24 -31.16
N LYS A 133 11.54 -29.58 -31.89
CA LYS A 133 11.41 -28.29 -32.63
C LYS A 133 12.79 -27.69 -32.95
N HIS A 134 13.40 -28.10 -34.07
CA HIS A 134 14.08 -27.25 -35.06
C HIS A 134 14.84 -28.12 -36.09
N LEU A 135 14.17 -28.48 -37.19
CA LEU A 135 14.80 -29.07 -38.38
C LEU A 135 14.51 -28.22 -39.63
N ALA A 136 14.94 -26.97 -39.55
CA ALA A 136 15.17 -26.02 -40.64
C ALA A 136 16.04 -24.88 -40.05
N SER A 137 17.07 -24.36 -40.72
CA SER A 137 17.53 -24.56 -42.10
C SER A 137 19.07 -24.46 -42.24
N PHE A 138 19.57 -24.91 -43.39
CA PHE A 138 20.90 -24.68 -44.01
C PHE A 138 21.65 -23.39 -43.62
N ALA A 139 22.97 -23.22 -43.75
CA ALA A 139 24.18 -24.07 -43.82
C ALA A 139 25.31 -23.19 -44.42
N TRP A 140 26.48 -23.11 -43.75
CA TRP A 140 27.79 -22.61 -44.26
C TRP A 140 27.96 -21.14 -44.72
N PRO A 141 29.21 -20.64 -44.90
CA PRO A 141 30.51 -21.15 -44.42
C PRO A 141 31.36 -20.10 -43.65
N ARG A 142 32.52 -20.53 -43.13
CA ARG A 142 33.51 -19.68 -42.42
C ARG A 142 34.36 -18.82 -43.38
N GLY A 143 34.69 -17.59 -42.97
CA GLY A 143 35.77 -16.78 -43.55
C GLY A 143 36.99 -16.69 -42.64
N ARG A 144 38.21 -16.83 -43.18
CA ARG A 144 39.51 -16.63 -42.49
C ARG A 144 40.36 -15.62 -43.27
N LYS A 145 40.98 -14.65 -42.58
CA LYS A 145 42.18 -13.82 -42.89
C LYS A 145 42.05 -12.48 -42.13
N ARG A 146 43.11 -11.80 -41.66
CA ARG A 146 44.55 -12.09 -41.57
C ARG A 146 45.17 -11.17 -40.50
N LEU A 147 46.24 -11.57 -39.82
CA LEU A 147 47.13 -10.61 -39.14
C LEU A 147 48.01 -9.89 -40.17
N ARG A 148 48.39 -8.65 -39.86
CA ARG A 148 49.70 -8.09 -40.18
C ARG A 148 50.01 -6.87 -39.31
N ASP A 149 51.22 -6.86 -38.76
CA ASP A 149 51.87 -5.77 -38.03
C ASP A 149 52.35 -4.69 -39.03
N ASP A 150 52.89 -3.51 -38.66
CA ASP A 150 53.57 -3.09 -37.43
C ASP A 150 53.63 -1.54 -37.31
N SER A 151 54.45 -1.00 -36.39
CA SER A 151 54.97 0.38 -36.23
C SER A 151 54.31 1.36 -35.24
N SER A 152 54.67 1.18 -33.96
CA SER A 152 55.24 2.21 -33.04
C SER A 152 54.59 3.60 -32.87
N SER A 153 54.16 3.88 -31.63
CA SER A 153 54.18 5.23 -30.98
C SER A 153 54.20 5.06 -29.45
N GLU A 154 54.72 6.05 -28.72
CA GLU A 154 54.99 5.98 -27.26
C GLU A 154 53.74 6.14 -26.36
N PRO A 155 53.80 5.72 -25.08
CA PRO A 155 52.59 5.39 -24.30
C PRO A 155 51.86 6.62 -23.72
N SER A 156 50.54 6.70 -23.98
CA SER A 156 49.61 7.59 -23.27
C SER A 156 48.92 6.86 -22.10
N ALA A 157 48.54 7.62 -21.07
CA ALA A 157 48.21 7.11 -19.74
C ALA A 157 46.82 6.43 -19.58
N ASN A 158 46.29 5.77 -20.60
CA ASN A 158 44.91 5.27 -20.61
C ASN A 158 44.75 3.79 -20.20
N GLN A 159 45.84 3.02 -20.05
CA GLN A 159 45.75 1.58 -19.75
C GLN A 159 45.24 1.26 -18.33
N ALA A 160 45.30 2.22 -17.39
CA ALA A 160 44.73 2.05 -16.05
C ALA A 160 43.19 2.04 -16.07
N ASP A 161 42.56 2.90 -16.89
CA ASP A 161 41.10 3.03 -16.95
C ASP A 161 40.43 1.90 -17.74
N GLU A 162 41.09 1.32 -18.76
CA GLU A 162 40.56 0.12 -19.43
C GLU A 162 40.58 -1.12 -18.52
N GLU A 163 41.60 -1.28 -17.67
CA GLU A 163 41.58 -2.31 -16.63
C GLU A 163 40.55 -2.02 -15.53
N ALA A 164 40.39 -0.76 -15.10
CA ALA A 164 39.35 -0.38 -14.14
C ALA A 164 37.94 -0.64 -14.68
N SER A 165 37.70 -0.33 -15.96
CA SER A 165 36.47 -0.63 -16.69
C SER A 165 36.17 -2.15 -16.68
N ARG A 166 37.16 -2.99 -17.03
CA ARG A 166 37.03 -4.45 -16.99
C ARG A 166 36.88 -5.04 -15.59
N ARG A 167 37.23 -4.31 -14.53
CA ARG A 167 37.09 -4.76 -13.13
C ARG A 167 35.71 -4.51 -12.53
N LYS A 168 34.79 -3.81 -13.20
CA LYS A 168 33.35 -3.83 -12.88
C LYS A 168 32.70 -5.16 -13.30
N LYS A 169 33.19 -6.28 -12.73
CA LYS A 169 32.46 -7.55 -12.73
C LYS A 169 31.04 -7.27 -12.24
N HIS A 170 30.06 -7.54 -13.10
CA HIS A 170 28.68 -7.56 -12.65
C HIS A 170 28.58 -8.65 -11.57
N HIS A 171 27.88 -8.38 -10.47
CA HIS A 171 27.62 -9.39 -9.45
C HIS A 171 26.63 -10.42 -10.00
N ILE A 172 27.16 -11.40 -10.74
CA ILE A 172 26.42 -12.57 -11.20
C ILE A 172 26.16 -13.42 -9.95
N LEU A 173 24.89 -13.56 -9.58
CA LEU A 173 24.49 -14.47 -8.53
C LEU A 173 24.85 -15.89 -8.97
N MET A 174 25.73 -16.57 -8.23
CA MET A 174 26.22 -17.90 -8.61
C MET A 174 25.42 -18.99 -7.88
N PHE A 175 24.90 -19.96 -8.64
CA PHE A 175 24.15 -21.07 -8.06
C PHE A 175 25.08 -22.02 -7.28
N ASN A 176 24.87 -22.14 -5.96
CA ASN A 176 25.59 -23.07 -5.10
C ASN A 176 24.64 -24.12 -4.52
N ARG A 177 24.55 -25.27 -5.20
CA ARG A 177 23.79 -26.46 -4.76
C ARG A 177 24.01 -26.83 -3.28
N VAL A 178 25.24 -26.73 -2.77
CA VAL A 178 25.58 -27.16 -1.41
C VAL A 178 25.03 -26.18 -0.37
N ASP A 179 25.10 -24.88 -0.65
CA ASP A 179 24.47 -23.83 0.15
C ASP A 179 22.94 -24.02 0.21
N PHE A 180 22.28 -24.15 -0.95
CA PHE A 180 20.83 -24.40 -1.00
C PHE A 180 20.42 -25.65 -0.23
N ALA A 181 21.10 -26.78 -0.44
CA ALA A 181 20.79 -28.03 0.23
C ALA A 181 20.97 -27.94 1.76
N GLN A 182 22.01 -27.22 2.23
CA GLN A 182 22.23 -26.99 3.65
C GLN A 182 21.20 -26.02 4.24
N ARG A 183 20.88 -24.91 3.56
CA ARG A 183 19.85 -23.94 4.00
C ARG A 183 18.46 -24.57 4.10
N MET A 184 18.08 -25.44 3.15
CA MET A 184 16.83 -26.21 3.23
C MET A 184 16.81 -27.14 4.45
N LYS A 185 17.90 -27.90 4.65
CA LYS A 185 18.05 -28.79 5.81
C LYS A 185 17.96 -28.01 7.13
N ASP A 186 18.67 -26.89 7.23
CA ASP A 186 18.67 -25.98 8.37
C ASP A 186 17.25 -25.48 8.73
N ILE A 187 16.40 -25.22 7.73
CA ILE A 187 15.02 -24.81 7.95
C ILE A 187 14.18 -26.00 8.45
N VAL A 188 14.30 -27.18 7.84
CA VAL A 188 13.58 -28.39 8.26
C VAL A 188 13.94 -28.77 9.70
N GLU A 189 15.23 -28.81 10.06
CA GLU A 189 15.69 -29.15 11.41
C GLU A 189 15.22 -28.14 12.48
N LYS A 190 14.96 -26.88 12.11
CA LYS A 190 14.40 -25.84 13.00
C LYS A 190 12.87 -25.85 13.05
N MET A 191 12.20 -26.22 11.95
CA MET A 191 10.74 -26.22 11.82
C MET A 191 10.11 -27.44 12.53
N HIS A 192 10.75 -28.60 12.39
CA HIS A 192 10.29 -29.87 12.95
C HIS A 192 10.01 -29.86 14.48
N PRO A 193 10.91 -29.37 15.37
CA PRO A 193 10.62 -29.30 16.80
C PRO A 193 9.49 -28.32 17.11
N VAL A 194 9.45 -27.14 16.48
CA VAL A 194 8.39 -26.14 16.72
C VAL A 194 7.01 -26.69 16.30
N ARG A 195 6.93 -27.44 15.19
CA ARG A 195 5.72 -28.15 14.78
C ARG A 195 5.31 -29.22 15.79
N LYS A 196 6.26 -29.93 16.40
CA LYS A 196 6.01 -30.93 17.44
C LYS A 196 5.45 -30.27 18.71
N ASP A 197 6.07 -29.20 19.18
CA ASP A 197 5.63 -28.42 20.35
C ASP A 197 4.19 -27.91 20.17
N VAL A 198 3.87 -27.36 18.99
CA VAL A 198 2.50 -26.92 18.65
C VAL A 198 1.53 -28.10 18.71
N ASN A 199 1.83 -29.23 18.07
CA ASN A 199 0.94 -30.40 18.10
C ASN A 199 0.71 -30.92 19.52
N GLU A 200 1.74 -30.97 20.36
CA GLU A 200 1.61 -31.41 21.76
C GLU A 200 0.69 -30.48 22.58
N ILE A 201 0.78 -29.17 22.39
CA ILE A 201 -0.15 -28.22 23.03
C ILE A 201 -1.58 -28.39 22.46
N LEU A 202 -1.72 -28.58 21.14
CA LEU A 202 -3.03 -28.79 20.49
C LEU A 202 -3.76 -30.04 20.98
N LEU A 203 -3.08 -31.04 21.56
CA LEU A 203 -3.73 -32.21 22.17
C LEU A 203 -4.55 -31.83 23.42
N GLY A 204 -4.23 -30.71 24.08
CA GLY A 204 -4.97 -30.20 25.24
C GLY A 204 -6.10 -29.19 24.94
N CYS A 205 -6.22 -28.72 23.70
CA CYS A 205 -7.16 -27.66 23.32
C CYS A 205 -8.56 -28.18 22.92
N GLY A 206 -9.61 -27.51 23.40
CA GLY A 206 -11.01 -27.82 23.08
C GLY A 206 -11.45 -27.39 21.67
N PRO A 207 -12.58 -27.93 21.15
CA PRO A 207 -13.08 -27.65 19.80
C PRO A 207 -13.78 -26.29 19.67
N ARG A 208 -13.62 -25.66 18.50
CA ARG A 208 -14.05 -24.28 18.20
C ARG A 208 -15.37 -24.21 17.43
N THR A 209 -16.15 -23.14 17.61
CA THR A 209 -17.33 -22.81 16.78
C THR A 209 -17.15 -21.48 16.03
N VAL A 210 -17.48 -21.45 14.73
CA VAL A 210 -17.28 -20.28 13.84
C VAL A 210 -18.40 -20.17 12.79
N PRO A 211 -19.07 -19.02 12.66
CA PRO A 211 -19.85 -18.63 11.47
C PRO A 211 -19.17 -17.56 10.61
N ASP A 212 -19.53 -17.48 9.33
CA ASP A 212 -18.97 -16.58 8.29
C ASP A 212 -19.87 -15.31 8.01
N ILE A 213 -19.67 -14.66 6.84
CA ILE A 213 -20.57 -13.83 5.99
C ILE A 213 -20.30 -12.29 5.91
N ALA A 214 -20.26 -11.77 4.67
CA ALA A 214 -19.89 -10.41 4.21
C ALA A 214 -21.07 -9.56 3.57
N GLN A 215 -20.83 -8.30 3.07
CA GLN A 215 -21.74 -7.26 2.42
C GLN A 215 -22.50 -6.13 3.24
N HIS A 216 -22.28 -4.79 3.20
CA HIS A 216 -21.59 -3.91 2.22
C HIS A 216 -21.54 -2.34 2.55
N ARG A 217 -20.39 -1.61 2.38
CA ARG A 217 -20.19 -0.18 1.85
C ARG A 217 -19.90 1.06 2.83
N PRO A 218 -19.88 2.40 2.47
CA PRO A 218 -18.72 3.31 2.14
C PRO A 218 -18.58 4.69 2.92
N THR A 219 -17.85 5.68 2.35
CA THR A 219 -17.57 7.09 2.84
C THR A 219 -18.14 8.25 1.91
N THR A 220 -17.66 9.52 1.94
CA THR A 220 -18.33 10.75 1.36
C THR A 220 -17.49 11.76 0.52
N THR A 221 -18.10 12.56 -0.38
CA THR A 221 -17.47 13.45 -1.41
C THR A 221 -18.09 14.87 -1.46
N PRO A 222 -17.51 15.90 -2.13
CA PRO A 222 -18.13 17.24 -2.24
C PRO A 222 -19.60 17.22 -2.69
N GLN A 223 -19.96 16.33 -3.61
CA GLN A 223 -21.31 15.78 -3.72
C GLN A 223 -21.49 14.69 -2.66
N SER A 224 -22.44 14.88 -1.74
CA SER A 224 -22.73 13.89 -0.71
C SER A 224 -23.20 12.57 -1.33
N ALA A 225 -22.47 11.48 -1.04
CA ALA A 225 -22.88 10.11 -1.41
C ALA A 225 -24.12 9.62 -0.62
N GLU A 226 -24.59 10.42 0.34
CA GLU A 226 -25.87 10.30 1.02
C GLU A 226 -26.80 11.40 0.45
N PRO A 227 -27.92 11.06 -0.20
CA PRO A 227 -28.81 12.05 -0.85
C PRO A 227 -29.71 12.82 0.14
N LYS A 228 -29.63 12.48 1.43
CA LYS A 228 -30.37 13.11 2.53
C LYS A 228 -29.48 13.10 3.77
N ILE A 229 -29.30 14.28 4.38
CA ILE A 229 -28.72 14.42 5.72
C ILE A 229 -29.83 14.20 6.76
N TYR A 230 -29.53 13.47 7.83
CA TYR A 230 -30.50 13.16 8.89
C TYR A 230 -30.25 14.04 10.11
N GLY A 231 -31.32 14.60 10.70
CA GLY A 231 -31.26 15.37 11.95
C GLY A 231 -30.36 16.62 11.98
N ARG A 232 -29.93 17.15 10.83
CA ARG A 232 -29.05 18.34 10.76
C ARG A 232 -29.69 19.56 10.09
N ASP A 233 -30.94 19.46 9.62
CA ASP A 233 -31.61 20.51 8.84
C ASP A 233 -31.62 21.87 9.53
N ARG A 234 -31.79 21.90 10.86
CA ARG A 234 -31.75 23.14 11.65
C ARG A 234 -30.38 23.83 11.59
N VAL A 235 -29.30 23.08 11.83
CA VAL A 235 -27.91 23.59 11.80
C VAL A 235 -27.53 23.99 10.37
N MET A 236 -27.85 23.13 9.40
CA MET A 236 -27.62 23.40 7.97
C MET A 236 -28.30 24.69 7.52
N ASN A 237 -29.58 24.87 7.84
CA ASN A 237 -30.34 26.04 7.44
C ASN A 237 -29.92 27.31 8.20
N SER A 238 -29.45 27.22 9.45
CA SER A 238 -28.88 28.38 10.16
C SER A 238 -27.58 28.83 9.50
N ILE A 239 -26.63 27.91 9.28
CA ILE A 239 -25.35 28.26 8.61
C ILE A 239 -25.61 28.85 7.22
N ILE A 240 -26.51 28.26 6.41
CA ILE A 240 -26.90 28.80 5.10
C ILE A 240 -27.53 30.20 5.22
N HIS A 241 -28.42 30.41 6.19
CA HIS A 241 -29.00 31.73 6.45
C HIS A 241 -27.91 32.74 6.79
N ASP A 242 -27.05 32.43 7.75
CA ASP A 242 -26.12 33.40 8.32
C ASP A 242 -24.98 33.77 7.37
N ILE A 243 -24.55 32.85 6.49
CA ILE A 243 -23.56 33.12 5.44
C ILE A 243 -24.14 33.78 4.16
N THR A 244 -25.47 33.87 3.99
CA THR A 244 -26.09 34.46 2.76
C THR A 244 -27.01 35.66 3.00
N LYS A 245 -27.62 35.78 4.19
CA LYS A 245 -28.65 36.78 4.53
C LYS A 245 -28.61 37.27 5.99
N GLY A 246 -28.00 36.50 6.88
CA GLY A 246 -27.94 36.76 8.32
C GLY A 246 -26.61 37.38 8.76
N GLN A 247 -26.04 36.88 9.86
CA GLN A 247 -25.00 37.57 10.64
C GLN A 247 -23.69 37.89 9.88
N TYR A 248 -23.41 37.26 8.73
CA TYR A 248 -22.12 37.34 8.04
C TYR A 248 -22.17 37.93 6.63
N CYS A 249 -23.35 38.17 6.06
CA CYS A 249 -23.50 38.63 4.67
C CYS A 249 -22.85 40.01 4.38
N ASP A 250 -22.89 40.94 5.35
CA ASP A 250 -22.35 42.30 5.22
C ASP A 250 -20.97 42.51 5.90
N LYS A 251 -20.37 41.43 6.42
CA LYS A 251 -19.01 41.46 7.00
C LYS A 251 -17.94 41.39 5.90
N GLY A 252 -16.67 41.53 6.29
CA GLY A 252 -15.53 41.25 5.41
C GLY A 252 -15.32 39.74 5.25
N LEU A 253 -14.09 39.28 5.48
CA LEU A 253 -13.81 37.85 5.61
C LEU A 253 -14.33 37.31 6.95
N THR A 254 -15.16 36.26 6.93
CA THR A 254 -15.63 35.56 8.14
C THR A 254 -15.17 34.11 8.15
N VAL A 255 -14.53 33.67 9.23
CA VAL A 255 -14.24 32.26 9.52
C VAL A 255 -15.28 31.69 10.48
N LEU A 256 -15.95 30.60 10.08
CA LEU A 256 -16.88 29.83 10.89
C LEU A 256 -16.39 28.37 11.00
N PRO A 257 -15.87 27.95 12.17
CA PRO A 257 -15.43 26.57 12.40
C PRO A 257 -16.57 25.68 12.91
N VAL A 258 -16.64 24.48 12.31
CA VAL A 258 -17.52 23.37 12.71
C VAL A 258 -16.67 22.30 13.42
N ILE A 259 -16.92 22.13 14.71
CA ILE A 259 -16.20 21.20 15.59
C ILE A 259 -16.97 19.90 15.73
N GLY A 260 -16.29 18.79 15.95
CA GLY A 260 -16.90 17.56 16.42
C GLY A 260 -15.98 16.35 16.30
N PRO A 261 -16.22 15.28 17.09
CA PRO A 261 -15.46 14.04 17.01
C PRO A 261 -15.38 13.46 15.58
N GLY A 262 -14.37 12.62 15.34
CA GLY A 262 -14.25 11.88 14.08
C GLY A 262 -15.53 11.09 13.75
N GLY A 263 -15.88 10.97 12.48
CA GLY A 263 -17.07 10.24 12.03
C GLY A 263 -18.44 10.88 12.34
N MET A 264 -18.52 12.06 12.98
CA MET A 264 -19.79 12.73 13.33
C MET A 264 -20.52 13.44 12.17
N GLY A 265 -19.99 13.35 10.94
CA GLY A 265 -20.62 13.89 9.73
C GLY A 265 -20.36 15.37 9.46
N LYS A 266 -19.31 15.98 10.02
CA LYS A 266 -18.93 17.40 9.78
C LYS A 266 -18.78 17.69 8.28
N THR A 267 -17.89 16.93 7.65
CA THR A 267 -17.68 16.86 6.19
C THR A 267 -19.01 16.72 5.45
N THR A 268 -19.85 15.74 5.82
CA THR A 268 -21.17 15.52 5.20
C THR A 268 -22.11 16.73 5.30
N LEU A 269 -22.09 17.46 6.41
CA LEU A 269 -22.86 18.70 6.58
C LEU A 269 -22.35 19.80 5.65
N ILE A 270 -21.04 20.06 5.61
CA ILE A 270 -20.49 21.10 4.73
C ILE A 270 -20.68 20.74 3.25
N GLN A 271 -20.68 19.46 2.87
CA GLN A 271 -20.98 18.98 1.50
C GLN A 271 -22.42 19.36 1.06
N HIS A 272 -23.41 19.21 1.94
CA HIS A 272 -24.78 19.63 1.68
C HIS A 272 -24.90 21.16 1.60
N ILE A 273 -24.21 21.91 2.48
CA ILE A 273 -24.18 23.39 2.46
C ILE A 273 -23.55 23.90 1.16
N TYR A 274 -22.37 23.40 0.78
CA TYR A 274 -21.63 23.76 -0.43
C TYR A 274 -22.42 23.49 -1.72
N SER A 275 -23.27 22.46 -1.70
CA SER A 275 -24.14 22.05 -2.80
C SER A 275 -25.50 22.78 -2.82
N ASN A 276 -25.88 23.49 -1.76
CA ASN A 276 -27.20 24.13 -1.66
C ASN A 276 -27.35 25.30 -2.66
N GLN A 277 -28.48 25.36 -3.39
CA GLN A 277 -28.70 26.37 -4.44
C GLN A 277 -28.58 27.83 -3.95
N GLN A 278 -28.94 28.13 -2.69
CA GLN A 278 -28.79 29.48 -2.14
C GLN A 278 -27.30 29.85 -2.00
N VAL A 279 -26.47 28.91 -1.56
CA VAL A 279 -25.01 29.04 -1.47
C VAL A 279 -24.39 29.08 -2.87
N GLN A 280 -24.86 28.26 -3.80
CA GLN A 280 -24.39 28.26 -5.20
C GLN A 280 -24.63 29.63 -5.89
N ASN A 281 -25.78 30.26 -5.61
CA ASN A 281 -26.15 31.54 -6.21
C ASN A 281 -25.52 32.77 -5.52
N TYR A 282 -25.08 32.64 -4.26
CA TYR A 282 -24.56 33.77 -3.47
C TYR A 282 -23.04 33.94 -3.55
N PHE A 283 -22.30 32.85 -3.77
CA PHE A 283 -20.84 32.82 -3.84
C PHE A 283 -20.33 32.59 -5.27
N SER A 284 -19.79 33.65 -5.89
CA SER A 284 -19.24 33.63 -7.26
C SER A 284 -18.03 32.71 -7.43
N VAL A 285 -17.32 32.40 -6.35
CA VAL A 285 -16.25 31.40 -6.29
C VAL A 285 -16.48 30.48 -5.10
N ARG A 286 -16.41 29.16 -5.34
CA ARG A 286 -16.51 28.14 -4.29
C ARG A 286 -15.30 27.21 -4.42
N ILE A 287 -14.57 27.04 -3.32
CA ILE A 287 -13.31 26.30 -3.24
C ILE A 287 -13.46 25.24 -2.15
N TRP A 288 -13.16 23.98 -2.45
CA TRP A 288 -13.10 22.90 -1.47
C TRP A 288 -11.67 22.37 -1.36
N ILE A 289 -11.11 22.41 -0.16
CA ILE A 289 -9.78 21.88 0.17
C ILE A 289 -9.93 20.94 1.36
N CYS A 290 -9.55 19.67 1.17
CA CYS A 290 -9.27 18.78 2.30
C CYS A 290 -7.89 19.17 2.82
N VAL A 291 -7.79 19.52 4.10
CA VAL A 291 -6.50 19.89 4.71
C VAL A 291 -5.88 18.60 5.26
N SER A 292 -4.60 18.39 4.99
CA SER A 292 -3.82 17.31 5.58
C SER A 292 -3.72 17.45 7.09
N PHE A 293 -3.30 16.38 7.78
CA PHE A 293 -3.01 16.33 9.22
C PHE A 293 -2.48 17.66 9.81
N SER A 294 -1.42 18.25 9.24
CA SER A 294 -1.02 19.64 9.52
C SER A 294 -1.61 20.65 8.53
N PHE A 295 -2.10 21.78 9.05
CA PHE A 295 -2.34 22.98 8.25
C PHE A 295 -1.00 23.50 7.70
N ASN A 296 -0.91 23.57 6.37
CA ASN A 296 0.31 23.90 5.65
C ASN A 296 -0.02 24.97 4.59
N LEU A 297 0.35 26.23 4.86
CA LEU A 297 -0.08 27.40 4.07
C LEU A 297 0.23 27.23 2.57
N ASP A 298 1.45 26.84 2.21
CA ASP A 298 1.86 26.68 0.80
C ASP A 298 1.02 25.62 0.08
N LYS A 299 0.71 24.50 0.76
CA LYS A 299 -0.18 23.45 0.21
C LYS A 299 -1.60 23.99 0.00
N VAL A 300 -2.14 24.79 0.93
CA VAL A 300 -3.47 25.40 0.82
C VAL A 300 -3.51 26.46 -0.28
N LEU A 301 -2.53 27.36 -0.36
CA LEU A 301 -2.47 28.41 -1.38
C LEU A 301 -2.33 27.81 -2.79
N GLU A 302 -1.46 26.82 -2.99
CA GLU A 302 -1.32 26.18 -4.31
C GLU A 302 -2.56 25.35 -4.68
N GLN A 303 -3.33 24.83 -3.72
CA GLN A 303 -4.69 24.31 -3.99
C GLN A 303 -5.63 25.42 -4.48
N ILE A 304 -5.75 26.55 -3.75
CA ILE A 304 -6.60 27.70 -4.15
C ILE A 304 -6.25 28.17 -5.57
N LYS A 305 -4.96 28.31 -5.89
CA LYS A 305 -4.47 28.71 -7.22
C LYS A 305 -4.79 27.69 -8.33
N ARG A 306 -4.99 26.41 -8.01
CA ARG A 306 -5.38 25.37 -8.97
C ARG A 306 -6.89 25.26 -9.19
N VAL A 307 -7.73 25.66 -8.23
CA VAL A 307 -9.21 25.70 -8.40
C VAL A 307 -9.74 27.08 -8.84
N THR A 308 -8.98 28.15 -8.66
CA THR A 308 -9.35 29.48 -9.17
C THR A 308 -8.95 29.63 -10.63
N CYS A 309 -9.87 30.14 -11.46
CA CYS A 309 -9.58 30.44 -12.86
C CYS A 309 -8.61 31.64 -12.97
N PRO A 310 -7.65 31.61 -13.92
CA PRO A 310 -6.87 32.79 -14.29
C PRO A 310 -7.74 33.97 -14.73
N VAL A 311 -7.23 35.18 -14.56
CA VAL A 311 -7.80 36.43 -15.09
C VAL A 311 -6.82 37.12 -16.04
N GLU A 312 -7.33 37.99 -16.91
CA GLU A 312 -6.50 38.73 -17.87
C GLU A 312 -5.46 39.61 -17.16
N GLY A 313 -4.26 39.70 -17.75
CA GLY A 313 -3.14 40.47 -17.19
C GLY A 313 -2.28 39.73 -16.15
N GLU A 314 -2.54 38.45 -15.85
CA GLU A 314 -1.67 37.66 -14.96
C GLU A 314 -0.22 37.53 -15.49
N ASN A 315 0.73 37.98 -14.68
CA ASN A 315 2.16 37.86 -14.96
C ASN A 315 2.69 36.46 -14.60
N ALA A 316 3.39 35.80 -15.52
CA ALA A 316 4.01 34.49 -15.29
C ALA A 316 5.08 34.48 -14.17
N TYR A 317 5.59 35.66 -13.77
CA TYR A 317 6.57 35.82 -12.69
C TYR A 317 5.96 36.21 -11.33
N SER A 318 4.64 36.42 -11.22
CA SER A 318 3.98 36.78 -9.96
C SER A 318 3.92 35.62 -8.95
N THR A 319 3.97 35.94 -7.65
CA THR A 319 3.89 34.91 -6.61
C THR A 319 2.50 34.27 -6.54
N THR A 320 2.41 33.03 -6.02
CA THR A 320 1.12 32.36 -5.77
C THR A 320 0.18 33.22 -4.89
N GLN A 321 0.71 34.07 -4.01
CA GLN A 321 -0.09 34.97 -3.18
C GLN A 321 -0.73 36.09 -4.03
N GLU A 322 0.07 36.83 -4.80
CA GLU A 322 -0.43 37.88 -5.73
C GLU A 322 -1.51 37.36 -6.68
N LEU A 323 -1.31 36.15 -7.24
CA LEU A 323 -2.28 35.53 -8.16
C LEU A 323 -3.62 35.24 -7.47
N ILE A 324 -3.61 34.77 -6.22
CA ILE A 324 -4.84 34.50 -5.45
C ILE A 324 -5.54 35.81 -5.10
N GLU A 325 -4.79 36.82 -4.65
CA GLU A 325 -5.31 38.15 -4.34
C GLU A 325 -5.98 38.75 -5.57
N HIS A 326 -5.30 38.77 -6.72
CA HIS A 326 -5.82 39.31 -7.98
C HIS A 326 -7.08 38.56 -8.46
N ARG A 327 -7.11 37.23 -8.38
CA ARG A 327 -8.25 36.40 -8.81
C ARG A 327 -9.49 36.53 -7.93
N LEU A 328 -9.34 36.87 -6.65
CA LEU A 328 -10.43 36.98 -5.66
C LEU A 328 -10.81 38.43 -5.32
N LYS A 329 -10.02 39.44 -5.75
CA LYS A 329 -10.14 40.85 -5.36
C LYS A 329 -11.56 41.44 -5.47
N HIS A 330 -12.27 41.12 -6.54
CA HIS A 330 -13.63 41.63 -6.82
C HIS A 330 -14.67 40.50 -6.87
N LYS A 331 -14.53 39.48 -6.02
CA LYS A 331 -15.41 38.31 -5.99
C LYS A 331 -15.73 37.90 -4.56
N ARG A 332 -17.02 37.74 -4.24
CA ARG A 332 -17.43 37.03 -3.02
C ARG A 332 -17.13 35.55 -3.17
N PHE A 333 -16.45 34.97 -2.19
CA PHE A 333 -16.02 33.56 -2.23
C PHE A 333 -16.36 32.77 -0.96
N LEU A 334 -16.49 31.45 -1.13
CA LEU A 334 -16.56 30.47 -0.06
C LEU A 334 -15.35 29.52 -0.16
N VAL A 335 -14.52 29.48 0.87
CA VAL A 335 -13.46 28.47 1.02
C VAL A 335 -13.90 27.45 2.07
N VAL A 336 -13.90 26.16 1.72
CA VAL A 336 -14.00 25.06 2.69
C VAL A 336 -12.61 24.52 2.94
N LEU A 337 -12.22 24.50 4.22
CA LEU A 337 -11.01 23.85 4.75
C LEU A 337 -11.47 22.68 5.63
N ASP A 338 -11.60 21.49 5.03
CA ASP A 338 -12.16 20.33 5.71
C ASP A 338 -11.10 19.58 6.53
N ASP A 339 -11.49 19.24 7.76
CA ASP A 339 -10.81 18.44 8.78
C ASP A 339 -9.35 18.84 9.12
N ILE A 340 -9.16 20.07 9.60
CA ILE A 340 -7.87 20.52 10.16
C ILE A 340 -7.59 19.79 11.49
N TRP A 341 -6.51 18.99 11.55
CA TRP A 341 -6.11 18.25 12.76
C TRP A 341 -5.07 18.96 13.64
N GLN A 342 -4.10 19.70 13.08
CA GLN A 342 -3.17 20.52 13.86
C GLN A 342 -2.67 21.78 13.12
N PHE A 343 -2.30 22.81 13.87
CA PHE A 343 -1.59 23.99 13.37
C PHE A 343 -0.10 23.91 13.72
N THR A 344 0.77 24.02 12.71
CA THR A 344 2.23 24.06 12.90
C THR A 344 2.73 25.48 13.21
N ASP A 345 2.09 26.51 12.63
CA ASP A 345 2.33 27.92 12.90
C ASP A 345 0.99 28.70 12.86
N VAL A 346 0.79 29.57 13.85
CA VAL A 346 -0.39 30.45 13.95
C VAL A 346 -0.24 31.67 13.03
N ASP A 347 0.99 32.09 12.72
CA ASP A 347 1.22 33.18 11.79
C ASP A 347 0.95 32.74 10.34
N ASP A 348 1.15 31.47 9.97
CA ASP A 348 0.68 30.90 8.69
C ASP A 348 -0.86 30.99 8.54
N TRP A 349 -1.62 30.84 9.62
CA TRP A 349 -3.07 31.11 9.60
C TRP A 349 -3.38 32.60 9.38
N LYS A 350 -2.70 33.50 10.11
CA LYS A 350 -2.85 34.96 9.93
C LYS A 350 -2.50 35.39 8.50
N LYS A 351 -1.44 34.83 7.90
CA LYS A 351 -1.04 35.05 6.50
C LYS A 351 -2.17 34.65 5.54
N LEU A 352 -2.83 33.50 5.73
CA LEU A 352 -3.98 33.11 4.90
C LEU A 352 -5.14 34.12 5.01
N LEU A 353 -5.48 34.56 6.24
CA LEU A 353 -6.54 35.54 6.45
C LEU A 353 -6.19 36.92 5.87
N LEU A 354 -4.93 37.32 5.86
CA LEU A 354 -4.46 38.57 5.22
C LEU A 354 -4.54 38.50 3.68
N ILE A 355 -4.24 37.35 3.08
CA ILE A 355 -4.36 37.11 1.62
C ILE A 355 -5.83 37.13 1.21
N LEU A 356 -6.67 36.36 1.90
CA LEU A 356 -8.11 36.27 1.61
C LEU A 356 -8.87 37.56 1.99
N GLY A 357 -8.42 38.28 3.01
CA GLY A 357 -9.05 39.51 3.52
C GLY A 357 -8.85 40.75 2.64
N LYS A 358 -8.07 40.67 1.56
CA LYS A 358 -7.86 41.75 0.58
C LYS A 358 -8.97 41.87 -0.49
N SER A 359 -10.00 41.04 -0.43
CA SER A 359 -11.17 41.21 -1.32
C SER A 359 -11.93 42.48 -0.96
N GLU A 360 -12.30 43.25 -1.98
CA GLU A 360 -13.16 44.42 -1.85
C GLU A 360 -14.64 44.03 -1.70
N GLU A 361 -14.99 42.78 -1.99
CA GLU A 361 -16.34 42.22 -1.88
C GLU A 361 -16.65 41.68 -0.48
N LYS A 362 -17.79 42.12 0.06
CA LYS A 362 -18.31 41.71 1.39
C LYS A 362 -19.04 40.38 1.35
N GLY A 363 -19.07 39.70 2.50
CA GLY A 363 -19.75 38.42 2.69
C GLY A 363 -18.92 37.20 2.29
N SER A 364 -17.59 37.31 2.21
CA SER A 364 -16.71 36.17 1.89
C SER A 364 -16.45 35.32 3.13
N VAL A 365 -16.52 33.99 2.98
CA VAL A 365 -16.57 33.06 4.12
C VAL A 365 -15.53 31.93 4.00
N VAL A 366 -14.93 31.57 5.14
CA VAL A 366 -14.12 30.36 5.31
C VAL A 366 -14.85 29.42 6.26
N LEU A 367 -15.33 28.29 5.75
CA LEU A 367 -15.83 27.18 6.57
C LEU A 367 -14.66 26.27 6.91
N VAL A 368 -14.38 26.10 8.20
CA VAL A 368 -13.37 25.15 8.70
C VAL A 368 -14.11 23.96 9.33
N THR A 369 -13.65 22.73 9.13
CA THR A 369 -14.05 21.63 10.02
C THR A 369 -12.84 21.10 10.81
N THR A 370 -13.06 20.72 12.06
CA THR A 370 -11.97 20.21 12.93
C THR A 370 -12.50 19.29 14.05
N ARG A 371 -11.59 18.54 14.66
CA ARG A 371 -11.84 17.62 15.79
C ARG A 371 -11.48 18.24 17.14
N GLN A 372 -10.64 19.28 17.14
CA GLN A 372 -10.10 19.91 18.35
C GLN A 372 -10.83 21.22 18.65
N LYS A 373 -11.18 21.47 19.91
CA LYS A 373 -11.82 22.73 20.31
C LYS A 373 -10.82 23.89 20.31
N GLU A 374 -9.57 23.57 20.58
CA GLU A 374 -8.40 24.42 20.64
C GLU A 374 -8.16 25.11 19.29
N ILE A 375 -8.18 24.33 18.22
CA ILE A 375 -8.09 24.77 16.82
C ILE A 375 -9.27 25.69 16.47
N ALA A 376 -10.49 25.32 16.85
CA ALA A 376 -11.66 26.13 16.59
C ALA A 376 -11.63 27.49 17.32
N GLN A 377 -11.15 27.54 18.56
CA GLN A 377 -10.97 28.81 19.29
C GLN A 377 -9.85 29.67 18.69
N MET A 378 -8.83 29.06 18.06
CA MET A 378 -7.74 29.76 17.37
C MET A 378 -8.20 30.40 16.05
N VAL A 379 -9.04 29.72 15.26
CA VAL A 379 -9.40 30.18 13.90
C VAL A 379 -10.64 31.06 13.82
N LYS A 380 -11.54 31.00 14.81
CA LYS A 380 -12.85 31.66 14.74
C LYS A 380 -12.75 33.18 14.58
N THR A 381 -13.68 33.75 13.82
CA THR A 381 -13.97 35.20 13.82
C THR A 381 -15.36 35.50 14.38
N THR A 382 -15.96 34.51 15.04
CA THR A 382 -17.31 34.51 15.62
C THR A 382 -17.22 34.11 17.08
N ASP A 383 -18.18 34.54 17.90
CA ASP A 383 -18.15 34.28 19.34
C ASP A 383 -18.37 32.79 19.65
N CYS A 384 -19.29 32.16 18.93
CA CYS A 384 -19.63 30.74 19.04
C CYS A 384 -19.18 29.94 17.79
N PRO A 385 -18.53 28.78 17.97
CA PRO A 385 -18.33 27.78 16.93
C PRO A 385 -19.49 26.76 16.89
N GLU A 386 -19.70 26.09 15.76
CA GLU A 386 -20.78 25.10 15.57
C GLU A 386 -20.33 23.70 16.00
N GLU A 387 -20.96 23.10 17.03
CA GLU A 387 -20.51 21.82 17.60
C GLU A 387 -21.39 20.61 17.24
N LEU A 388 -20.92 19.78 16.30
CA LEU A 388 -21.55 18.53 15.89
C LEU A 388 -21.19 17.38 16.85
N ASN A 389 -22.06 17.20 17.83
CA ASN A 389 -22.16 15.99 18.65
C ASN A 389 -22.86 14.84 17.89
N GLY A 390 -23.22 13.75 18.57
CA GLY A 390 -23.98 12.64 17.97
C GLY A 390 -25.31 13.06 17.32
N LEU A 391 -25.93 12.17 16.55
CA LEU A 391 -27.30 12.37 16.06
C LEU A 391 -28.33 12.08 17.16
N GLU A 392 -29.40 12.87 17.17
CA GLU A 392 -30.58 12.66 18.03
C GLU A 392 -31.17 11.26 17.83
N PRO A 393 -31.61 10.55 18.89
CA PRO A 393 -31.96 9.13 18.80
C PRO A 393 -33.00 8.77 17.74
N VAL A 394 -33.96 9.66 17.45
CA VAL A 394 -34.99 9.46 16.42
C VAL A 394 -34.39 9.49 15.00
N GLU A 395 -33.49 10.44 14.75
CA GLU A 395 -32.86 10.64 13.43
C GLU A 395 -31.71 9.66 13.20
N PHE A 396 -30.96 9.36 14.27
CA PHE A 396 -29.96 8.29 14.28
C PHE A 396 -30.57 6.94 13.93
N ARG A 397 -31.75 6.62 14.47
CA ARG A 397 -32.48 5.37 14.21
C ARG A 397 -32.91 5.23 12.75
N LYS A 398 -33.39 6.32 12.11
CA LYS A 398 -33.69 6.33 10.67
C LYS A 398 -32.43 6.06 9.84
N LEU A 399 -31.34 6.78 10.12
CA LEU A 399 -30.06 6.60 9.42
C LEU A 399 -29.52 5.16 9.55
N PHE A 400 -29.58 4.60 10.77
CA PHE A 400 -29.17 3.22 11.01
C PHE A 400 -30.05 2.22 10.26
N PHE A 401 -31.38 2.40 10.24
CA PHE A 401 -32.28 1.55 9.46
C PHE A 401 -32.00 1.64 7.96
N VAL A 402 -31.69 2.82 7.40
CA VAL A 402 -31.28 2.95 5.99
C VAL A 402 -30.02 2.13 5.70
N TYR A 403 -29.03 2.11 6.60
CA TYR A 403 -27.82 1.31 6.39
C TYR A 403 -27.99 -0.20 6.55
N VAL A 404 -29.04 -0.64 7.26
CA VAL A 404 -29.35 -2.06 7.50
C VAL A 404 -30.37 -2.62 6.49
N PHE A 405 -31.38 -1.84 6.11
CA PHE A 405 -32.58 -2.27 5.40
C PHE A 405 -32.85 -1.52 4.07
N ASP A 406 -32.09 -0.47 3.74
CA ASP A 406 -32.37 0.52 2.67
C ASP A 406 -33.69 1.33 2.86
N ASP A 407 -34.27 1.34 4.07
CA ASP A 407 -35.51 2.08 4.42
C ASP A 407 -35.34 2.82 5.76
N GLU A 408 -36.04 3.95 5.95
CA GLU A 408 -36.07 4.69 7.24
C GLU A 408 -36.81 3.93 8.36
N GLN A 409 -37.54 2.85 8.02
CA GLN A 409 -38.30 2.01 8.93
C GLN A 409 -37.84 0.54 8.88
N CYS A 410 -38.07 -0.18 9.98
CA CYS A 410 -37.79 -1.61 10.03
C CYS A 410 -38.95 -2.41 9.40
N PRO A 411 -38.69 -3.27 8.39
CA PRO A 411 -39.72 -4.11 7.78
C PRO A 411 -40.51 -4.96 8.77
N GLY A 412 -41.79 -5.20 8.49
CA GLY A 412 -42.73 -5.87 9.40
C GLY A 412 -42.30 -7.29 9.81
N ASP A 413 -41.72 -8.03 8.86
CA ASP A 413 -41.10 -9.34 9.02
C ASP A 413 -39.82 -9.30 9.89
N LYS A 414 -39.07 -8.20 9.89
CA LYS A 414 -37.78 -8.05 10.57
C LYS A 414 -37.88 -7.47 11.98
N ARG A 415 -39.10 -7.22 12.49
CA ARG A 415 -39.36 -6.65 13.82
C ARG A 415 -38.68 -7.41 14.97
N PHE A 416 -38.43 -8.72 14.84
CA PHE A 416 -37.72 -9.53 15.84
C PHE A 416 -36.27 -9.10 16.07
N LEU A 417 -35.65 -8.37 15.13
CA LEU A 417 -34.29 -7.82 15.26
C LEU A 417 -34.24 -6.54 16.11
N LEU A 418 -35.37 -5.86 16.33
CA LEU A 418 -35.41 -4.50 16.90
C LEU A 418 -34.79 -4.37 18.29
N ASP A 419 -35.05 -5.32 19.20
CA ASP A 419 -34.48 -5.30 20.56
C ASP A 419 -32.94 -5.35 20.54
N THR A 420 -32.37 -6.22 19.69
CA THR A 420 -30.93 -6.35 19.51
C THR A 420 -30.36 -5.14 18.75
N GLY A 421 -31.09 -4.60 17.78
CA GLY A 421 -30.75 -3.38 17.06
C GLY A 421 -30.66 -2.14 17.95
N ASN A 422 -31.60 -1.97 18.88
CA ASN A 422 -31.57 -0.85 19.85
C ASN A 422 -30.29 -0.90 20.70
N LYS A 423 -29.95 -2.08 21.25
CA LYS A 423 -28.75 -2.30 22.07
C LYS A 423 -27.45 -2.11 21.29
N ILE A 424 -27.46 -2.31 19.97
CA ILE A 424 -26.34 -1.95 19.08
C ILE A 424 -26.31 -0.43 18.87
N MET A 425 -27.44 0.22 18.57
CA MET A 425 -27.51 1.69 18.41
C MET A 425 -27.03 2.44 19.65
N GLU A 426 -27.32 1.95 20.85
CA GLU A 426 -26.79 2.48 22.13
C GLU A 426 -25.24 2.44 22.16
N LYS A 427 -24.62 1.32 21.76
CA LYS A 427 -23.15 1.17 21.69
C LYS A 427 -22.50 2.07 20.62
N LEU A 428 -23.23 2.40 19.55
CA LEU A 428 -22.76 3.27 18.46
C LEU A 428 -22.78 4.78 18.82
N LYS A 429 -23.31 5.17 19.98
CA LYS A 429 -23.25 6.53 20.57
C LYS A 429 -23.66 7.65 19.60
N GLY A 430 -24.63 7.39 18.72
CA GLY A 430 -25.14 8.38 17.77
C GLY A 430 -24.21 8.74 16.60
N SER A 431 -23.10 8.00 16.38
CA SER A 431 -22.12 8.29 15.32
C SER A 431 -22.59 7.83 13.93
N PRO A 432 -22.75 8.74 12.94
CA PRO A 432 -23.09 8.38 11.56
C PRO A 432 -22.13 7.36 10.94
N LEU A 433 -20.82 7.54 11.10
CA LEU A 433 -19.83 6.60 10.54
C LEU A 433 -19.94 5.21 11.19
N ALA A 434 -20.08 5.14 12.52
CA ALA A 434 -20.21 3.84 13.20
C ALA A 434 -21.50 3.12 12.79
N ALA A 435 -22.63 3.85 12.67
CA ALA A 435 -23.88 3.32 12.15
C ALA A 435 -23.77 2.87 10.68
N LYS A 436 -22.95 3.56 9.88
CA LYS A 436 -22.63 3.18 8.50
C LYS A 436 -21.93 1.83 8.48
N THR A 437 -20.76 1.70 9.12
CA THR A 437 -19.97 0.47 9.06
C THR A 437 -20.69 -0.71 9.72
N VAL A 438 -21.29 -0.53 10.91
CA VAL A 438 -21.97 -1.63 11.63
C VAL A 438 -23.37 -1.93 11.10
N GLY A 439 -24.14 -0.95 10.62
CA GLY A 439 -25.40 -1.23 9.92
C GLY A 439 -25.17 -2.10 8.68
N ARG A 440 -24.07 -1.82 7.98
CA ARG A 440 -23.59 -2.57 6.81
C ARG A 440 -22.85 -3.87 7.14
N LEU A 441 -22.50 -4.08 8.40
CA LEU A 441 -22.12 -5.38 8.96
C LEU A 441 -23.38 -6.23 9.23
N LEU A 442 -24.45 -5.62 9.74
CA LEU A 442 -25.69 -6.32 10.12
C LEU A 442 -26.59 -6.69 8.93
N ARG A 443 -26.52 -5.94 7.83
CA ARG A 443 -27.16 -6.24 6.54
C ARG A 443 -26.76 -7.61 5.98
N ARG A 444 -25.52 -8.03 6.26
CA ARG A 444 -24.84 -9.28 5.82
C ARG A 444 -25.58 -10.52 6.27
N GLY A 445 -25.80 -10.59 7.57
CA GLY A 445 -26.51 -11.65 8.25
C GLY A 445 -27.76 -11.09 8.90
N PRO A 446 -28.91 -11.03 8.18
CA PRO A 446 -30.19 -10.58 8.74
C PRO A 446 -30.81 -11.59 9.73
N SER A 447 -29.98 -12.40 10.40
CA SER A 447 -30.39 -13.38 11.40
C SER A 447 -30.13 -12.86 12.82
N LEU A 448 -31.02 -13.20 13.74
CA LEU A 448 -30.90 -12.79 15.15
C LEU A 448 -29.61 -13.34 15.79
N ALA A 449 -29.10 -14.48 15.32
CA ALA A 449 -27.83 -15.05 15.77
C ALA A 449 -26.63 -14.18 15.35
N HIS A 450 -26.57 -13.71 14.10
CA HIS A 450 -25.54 -12.80 13.64
C HIS A 450 -25.60 -11.47 14.40
N TRP A 451 -26.80 -10.91 14.60
CA TRP A 451 -27.00 -9.66 15.34
C TRP A 451 -26.58 -9.78 16.81
N ARG A 452 -26.91 -10.89 17.48
CA ARG A 452 -26.47 -11.18 18.85
C ARG A 452 -24.95 -11.35 18.94
N ARG A 453 -24.31 -12.00 17.95
CA ARG A 453 -22.85 -12.10 17.84
C ARG A 453 -22.19 -10.72 17.74
N VAL A 454 -22.72 -9.83 16.89
CA VAL A 454 -22.25 -8.44 16.76
C VAL A 454 -22.49 -7.63 18.05
N LEU A 455 -23.64 -7.80 18.72
CA LEU A 455 -23.93 -7.12 20.00
C LEU A 455 -22.99 -7.55 21.14
N ASN A 456 -22.67 -8.84 21.21
CA ASN A 456 -21.89 -9.45 22.29
C ASN A 456 -20.37 -9.41 22.06
N SER A 457 -19.91 -8.73 21.00
CA SER A 457 -18.48 -8.67 20.66
C SER A 457 -17.65 -7.88 21.68
N LYS A 458 -16.44 -8.36 21.96
CA LYS A 458 -15.52 -7.84 23.00
C LYS A 458 -14.93 -6.46 22.70
N GLN A 459 -14.84 -6.09 21.43
CA GLN A 459 -14.43 -4.75 20.97
C GLN A 459 -15.27 -3.63 21.62
N TRP A 460 -16.53 -3.91 21.98
CA TRP A 460 -17.41 -2.98 22.72
C TRP A 460 -17.06 -2.80 24.21
N ALA A 461 -16.22 -3.65 24.78
CA ALA A 461 -15.80 -3.59 26.18
C ALA A 461 -14.36 -3.02 26.33
N GLU A 462 -13.55 -3.13 25.29
CA GLU A 462 -12.12 -2.78 25.31
C GLU A 462 -11.83 -1.32 24.93
N GLN A 463 -12.80 -0.58 24.38
CA GLN A 463 -12.66 0.82 23.98
C GLN A 463 -13.70 1.75 24.63
N THR A 464 -13.25 2.91 25.11
CA THR A 464 -14.14 4.01 25.54
C THR A 464 -14.76 4.74 24.34
N ASN A 465 -14.02 4.83 23.23
CA ASN A 465 -14.48 5.36 21.95
C ASN A 465 -15.26 4.29 21.17
N GLY A 466 -16.60 4.41 21.17
CA GLY A 466 -17.49 3.48 20.48
C GLY A 466 -17.34 3.46 18.94
N ILE A 467 -16.69 4.47 18.35
CA ILE A 467 -16.43 4.51 16.91
C ILE A 467 -15.29 3.56 16.55
N MET A 468 -14.16 3.61 17.27
CA MET A 468 -13.03 2.72 16.97
C MET A 468 -13.40 1.25 17.24
N ALA A 469 -14.14 0.97 18.32
CA ALA A 469 -14.74 -0.35 18.56
C ALA A 469 -15.58 -0.86 17.38
N ALA A 470 -16.39 0.03 16.76
CA ALA A 470 -17.23 -0.31 15.62
C ALA A 470 -16.43 -0.56 14.33
N LEU A 471 -15.30 0.12 14.14
CA LEU A 471 -14.41 -0.08 12.99
C LEU A 471 -13.57 -1.35 13.15
N GLU A 472 -12.98 -1.59 14.33
CA GLU A 472 -12.27 -2.83 14.68
C GLU A 472 -13.17 -4.06 14.50
N LEU A 473 -14.38 -4.02 15.06
CA LEU A 473 -15.40 -5.05 14.89
C LEU A 473 -15.77 -5.30 13.41
N SER A 474 -15.75 -4.26 12.58
CA SER A 474 -16.03 -4.39 11.15
C SER A 474 -14.84 -4.98 10.37
N TYR A 475 -13.61 -4.80 10.86
CA TYR A 475 -12.40 -5.41 10.31
C TYR A 475 -12.27 -6.89 10.69
N ASP A 476 -12.63 -7.27 11.93
CA ASP A 476 -12.56 -8.67 12.37
C ASP A 476 -13.52 -9.59 11.60
N PHE A 477 -14.57 -9.02 11.01
CA PHE A 477 -15.56 -9.67 10.15
C PHE A 477 -15.25 -9.51 8.63
N LEU A 478 -14.02 -9.10 8.26
CA LEU A 478 -13.50 -9.24 6.90
C LEU A 478 -12.98 -10.66 6.64
N PRO A 479 -13.17 -11.21 5.43
CA PRO A 479 -12.34 -12.31 4.91
C PRO A 479 -10.84 -11.97 5.00
N PHE A 480 -10.00 -12.95 5.34
CA PHE A 480 -8.58 -12.71 5.62
C PHE A 480 -7.79 -12.08 4.46
N HIS A 481 -8.11 -12.40 3.20
CA HIS A 481 -7.46 -11.75 2.05
C HIS A 481 -7.80 -10.24 1.97
N LEU A 482 -9.04 -9.85 2.29
CA LEU A 482 -9.42 -8.43 2.40
C LEU A 482 -8.76 -7.77 3.63
N GLN A 483 -8.62 -8.50 4.76
CA GLN A 483 -7.86 -8.01 5.91
C GLN A 483 -6.42 -7.64 5.51
N ARG A 484 -5.73 -8.52 4.76
CA ARG A 484 -4.36 -8.29 4.27
C ARG A 484 -4.28 -7.15 3.25
N CYS A 485 -5.18 -7.09 2.28
CA CYS A 485 -5.23 -5.98 1.31
C CYS A 485 -5.43 -4.62 2.01
N PHE A 486 -6.33 -4.54 2.99
CA PHE A 486 -6.54 -3.33 3.80
C PHE A 486 -5.34 -3.01 4.70
N SER A 487 -4.79 -3.98 5.44
CA SER A 487 -3.66 -3.75 6.34
C SER A 487 -2.42 -3.26 5.59
N CYS A 488 -2.10 -3.87 4.44
CA CYS A 488 -0.96 -3.44 3.61
C CYS A 488 -1.20 -2.07 2.94
N SER A 489 -2.46 -1.61 2.83
CA SER A 489 -2.76 -0.25 2.34
C SER A 489 -2.34 0.84 3.35
N ALA A 490 -2.05 0.51 4.61
CA ALA A 490 -1.47 1.42 5.60
C ALA A 490 -0.04 1.89 5.27
N LEU A 491 0.60 1.28 4.26
CA LEU A 491 1.89 1.71 3.73
C LEU A 491 1.79 2.99 2.87
N PHE A 492 0.61 3.35 2.39
CA PHE A 492 0.41 4.65 1.75
C PHE A 492 0.19 5.74 2.82
N PRO A 493 0.53 7.01 2.53
CA PRO A 493 0.23 8.12 3.43
C PRO A 493 -1.27 8.26 3.76
N GLU A 494 -1.56 8.97 4.85
CA GLU A 494 -2.92 9.45 5.13
C GLU A 494 -3.38 10.46 4.06
N ASP A 495 -4.69 10.59 3.85
CA ASP A 495 -5.33 11.37 2.79
C ASP A 495 -4.92 11.01 1.34
N TYR A 496 -4.14 9.95 1.15
CA TYR A 496 -3.69 9.52 -0.17
C TYR A 496 -4.88 9.16 -1.08
N ARG A 497 -4.83 9.67 -2.32
CA ARG A 497 -5.83 9.38 -3.35
C ARG A 497 -5.29 8.28 -4.22
N PHE A 498 -5.78 7.07 -4.00
CA PHE A 498 -5.33 5.89 -4.70
C PHE A 498 -5.96 5.83 -6.10
N ARG A 499 -5.17 5.44 -7.09
CA ARG A 499 -5.68 4.78 -8.29
C ARG A 499 -5.85 3.29 -8.04
N SER A 500 -6.75 2.66 -8.79
CA SER A 500 -6.95 1.19 -8.74
C SER A 500 -5.63 0.45 -8.94
N HIS A 501 -4.84 0.81 -9.96
CA HIS A 501 -3.56 0.17 -10.26
C HIS A 501 -2.51 0.33 -9.16
N GLU A 502 -2.48 1.40 -8.39
CA GLU A 502 -1.48 1.58 -7.31
C GLU A 502 -1.70 0.56 -6.18
N LEU A 503 -2.95 0.39 -5.75
CA LEU A 503 -3.35 -0.61 -4.75
C LEU A 503 -3.22 -2.05 -5.27
N ILE A 504 -3.76 -2.31 -6.46
CA ILE A 504 -3.73 -3.63 -7.09
C ILE A 504 -2.28 -4.06 -7.32
N SER A 505 -1.39 -3.16 -7.75
CA SER A 505 0.02 -3.49 -7.97
C SER A 505 0.77 -3.80 -6.67
N LEU A 506 0.48 -3.09 -5.58
CA LEU A 506 0.99 -3.45 -4.25
C LEU A 506 0.52 -4.86 -3.85
N TRP A 507 -0.76 -5.17 -4.02
CA TRP A 507 -1.30 -6.48 -3.64
C TRP A 507 -0.81 -7.64 -4.52
N ILE A 508 -0.53 -7.40 -5.81
CA ILE A 508 0.12 -8.36 -6.73
C ILE A 508 1.60 -8.54 -6.35
N GLY A 509 2.32 -7.46 -6.05
CA GLY A 509 3.73 -7.51 -5.64
C GLY A 509 3.97 -8.18 -4.29
N LEU A 510 2.96 -8.16 -3.41
CA LEU A 510 2.93 -8.91 -2.14
C LEU A 510 2.36 -10.34 -2.29
N ASP A 511 1.91 -10.72 -3.49
CA ASP A 511 1.17 -11.96 -3.80
C ASP A 511 -0.12 -12.19 -2.96
N ILE A 512 -0.71 -11.14 -2.40
CA ILE A 512 -1.94 -11.25 -1.58
C ILE A 512 -3.12 -11.74 -2.43
N LEU A 513 -3.14 -11.36 -3.72
CA LEU A 513 -4.16 -11.76 -4.69
C LEU A 513 -3.94 -13.17 -5.27
N THR A 514 -2.94 -13.94 -4.81
CA THR A 514 -2.48 -15.16 -5.49
C THR A 514 -2.56 -16.43 -4.61
N PRO A 515 -3.75 -16.86 -4.17
CA PRO A 515 -3.92 -18.22 -3.66
C PRO A 515 -3.89 -19.23 -4.83
N CYS A 516 -3.06 -20.25 -4.73
CA CYS A 516 -3.08 -21.45 -5.60
C CYS A 516 -2.76 -21.21 -7.10
N GLY A 517 -1.57 -20.70 -7.42
CA GLY A 517 -0.86 -20.96 -8.69
C GLY A 517 -1.37 -20.29 -9.97
N GLN A 518 -2.53 -19.61 -9.95
CA GLN A 518 -2.99 -18.81 -11.09
C GLN A 518 -2.31 -17.44 -11.12
N ASN A 519 -2.10 -16.84 -12.30
CA ASN A 519 -1.60 -15.47 -12.37
C ASN A 519 -2.68 -14.50 -11.87
N PRO A 520 -2.35 -13.54 -10.98
CA PRO A 520 -3.34 -12.58 -10.49
C PRO A 520 -3.63 -11.54 -11.57
N THR A 521 -4.84 -11.55 -12.12
CA THR A 521 -5.27 -10.56 -13.10
C THR A 521 -5.61 -9.22 -12.45
N PHE A 522 -5.50 -8.14 -13.22
CA PHE A 522 -5.94 -6.81 -12.77
C PHE A 522 -7.42 -6.81 -12.32
N GLU A 523 -8.27 -7.55 -13.04
CA GLU A 523 -9.70 -7.64 -12.75
C GLU A 523 -9.97 -8.32 -11.40
N GLY A 524 -9.20 -9.35 -11.03
CA GLY A 524 -9.29 -9.98 -9.71
C GLY A 524 -8.95 -9.00 -8.57
N GLY A 525 -7.93 -8.16 -8.76
CA GLY A 525 -7.60 -7.07 -7.85
C GLY A 525 -8.69 -6.00 -7.78
N LEU A 526 -9.28 -5.63 -8.92
CA LEU A 526 -10.37 -4.66 -8.97
C LEU A 526 -11.63 -5.16 -8.27
N ARG A 527 -11.97 -6.45 -8.38
CA ARG A 527 -13.05 -7.08 -7.61
C ARG A 527 -12.79 -6.98 -6.10
N ILE A 528 -11.55 -7.23 -5.64
CA ILE A 528 -11.15 -7.11 -4.23
C ILE A 528 -11.15 -5.65 -3.72
N LEU A 529 -10.73 -4.69 -4.56
CA LEU A 529 -10.87 -3.25 -4.26
C LEU A 529 -12.34 -2.84 -4.17
N ASN A 530 -13.16 -3.32 -5.11
CA ASN A 530 -14.60 -3.08 -5.10
C ASN A 530 -15.27 -3.72 -3.89
N ASP A 531 -14.86 -4.90 -3.44
CA ASP A 531 -15.34 -5.47 -2.17
C ASP A 531 -14.90 -4.64 -0.96
N LEU A 532 -13.69 -4.07 -0.93
CA LEU A 532 -13.22 -3.20 0.16
C LEU A 532 -13.95 -1.84 0.20
N VAL A 533 -14.16 -1.19 -0.96
CA VAL A 533 -15.05 -0.02 -1.11
C VAL A 533 -16.45 -0.38 -0.67
N THR A 534 -16.93 -1.49 -1.17
CA THR A 534 -18.22 -2.08 -0.85
C THR A 534 -18.17 -2.83 0.48
N HIS A 535 -17.22 -2.59 1.36
CA HIS A 535 -17.24 -3.00 2.78
C HIS A 535 -17.24 -1.81 3.73
N GLY A 536 -16.78 -0.64 3.28
CA GLY A 536 -16.68 0.58 4.08
C GLY A 536 -15.25 1.10 4.26
N PHE A 537 -14.25 0.29 3.92
CA PHE A 537 -12.83 0.57 4.16
C PHE A 537 -12.26 1.60 3.16
N PHE A 538 -12.85 1.67 1.96
CA PHE A 538 -12.53 2.66 0.94
C PHE A 538 -13.82 3.32 0.44
N ARG A 539 -13.64 4.41 -0.30
CA ARG A 539 -14.68 5.12 -1.03
C ARG A 539 -14.16 5.46 -2.42
N GLU A 540 -14.88 4.99 -3.43
CA GLU A 540 -14.71 5.38 -4.82
C GLU A 540 -15.20 6.82 -5.05
N VAL A 541 -14.47 7.54 -5.90
CA VAL A 541 -14.69 8.92 -6.27
C VAL A 541 -14.66 8.98 -7.79
N GLU A 542 -15.85 9.05 -8.39
CA GLU A 542 -16.01 9.27 -9.82
C GLU A 542 -15.41 10.63 -10.21
N THR A 543 -14.65 10.63 -11.31
CA THR A 543 -14.21 11.84 -12.01
C THR A 543 -14.44 11.61 -13.51
N GLY A 544 -14.19 12.60 -14.36
CA GLY A 544 -14.37 12.48 -15.83
C GLY A 544 -13.33 11.61 -16.55
N GLY A 545 -12.99 10.46 -15.98
CA GLY A 545 -11.95 9.51 -16.41
C GLY A 545 -11.83 8.39 -15.36
N ASP A 546 -10.68 7.74 -15.26
CA ASP A 546 -10.43 6.69 -14.26
C ASP A 546 -10.93 7.09 -12.85
N PRO A 547 -11.56 6.18 -12.09
CA PRO A 547 -11.95 6.44 -10.70
C PRO A 547 -10.74 6.67 -9.80
N TRP A 548 -10.96 7.40 -8.71
CA TRP A 548 -10.04 7.47 -7.58
C TRP A 548 -10.67 6.76 -6.37
N TYR A 549 -9.84 6.22 -5.50
CA TYR A 549 -10.25 5.61 -4.24
C TYR A 549 -9.62 6.37 -3.08
N VAL A 550 -10.33 6.46 -1.96
CA VAL A 550 -9.90 7.24 -0.80
C VAL A 550 -10.31 6.52 0.49
N MET A 551 -9.36 6.30 1.40
CA MET A 551 -9.57 5.79 2.76
C MET A 551 -9.99 6.94 3.70
N HIS A 552 -10.77 6.68 4.76
CA HIS A 552 -11.03 7.68 5.82
C HIS A 552 -9.87 7.66 6.83
N ASP A 553 -9.51 8.78 7.43
CA ASP A 553 -8.48 8.86 8.49
C ASP A 553 -8.64 7.81 9.61
N LEU A 554 -9.80 7.66 10.27
CA LEU A 554 -10.05 6.62 11.28
C LEU A 554 -9.92 5.18 10.74
N LEU A 555 -10.04 4.99 9.41
CA LEU A 555 -9.76 3.72 8.75
C LEU A 555 -8.27 3.58 8.44
N HIS A 556 -7.53 4.67 8.18
CA HIS A 556 -6.06 4.66 8.10
C HIS A 556 -5.42 4.41 9.48
N GLU A 557 -5.95 5.02 10.53
CA GLU A 557 -5.59 4.74 11.93
C GLU A 557 -5.82 3.27 12.29
N LEU A 558 -6.97 2.70 11.90
CA LEU A 558 -7.23 1.27 12.05
C LEU A 558 -6.27 0.42 11.21
N ALA A 559 -6.01 0.79 9.95
CA ALA A 559 -5.09 0.08 9.07
C ALA A 559 -3.68 0.04 9.67
N LEU A 560 -3.18 1.17 10.18
CA LEU A 560 -1.92 1.27 10.91
C LEU A 560 -1.93 0.40 12.18
N LYS A 561 -3.02 0.41 12.97
CA LYS A 561 -3.16 -0.42 14.17
C LYS A 561 -3.05 -1.91 13.83
N VAL A 562 -3.85 -2.41 12.89
CA VAL A 562 -3.89 -3.85 12.53
C VAL A 562 -2.66 -4.31 11.74
N ALA A 563 -1.98 -3.40 11.05
CA ALA A 563 -0.75 -3.71 10.31
C ALA A 563 0.53 -3.62 11.16
N SER A 564 0.48 -3.04 12.36
CA SER A 564 1.65 -2.63 13.17
C SER A 564 2.66 -3.73 13.55
N ASN A 565 2.31 -5.01 13.43
CA ASN A 565 3.22 -6.14 13.65
C ASN A 565 4.09 -6.45 12.41
N ASP A 566 3.63 -6.06 11.22
CA ASP A 566 4.21 -6.40 9.91
C ASP A 566 4.70 -5.17 9.13
N CYS A 567 3.98 -4.05 9.26
CA CYS A 567 4.14 -2.83 8.48
C CYS A 567 4.50 -1.65 9.38
N LEU A 568 5.44 -0.83 8.93
CA LEU A 568 5.85 0.42 9.56
C LEU A 568 5.71 1.56 8.55
N SER A 569 4.94 2.60 8.90
CA SER A 569 4.84 3.83 8.14
C SER A 569 5.43 5.00 8.93
N LEU A 570 6.48 5.61 8.42
CA LEU A 570 7.15 6.77 9.00
C LEU A 570 6.74 8.05 8.26
N ARG A 571 6.48 9.14 9.00
CA ARG A 571 6.30 10.48 8.45
C ARG A 571 7.39 11.39 9.02
N LEU A 572 8.00 12.22 8.17
CA LEU A 572 9.06 13.16 8.58
C LEU A 572 8.54 14.61 8.53
N PRO A 573 8.93 15.49 9.47
CA PRO A 573 9.91 15.27 10.55
C PRO A 573 9.31 14.65 11.83
N ASP A 574 8.01 14.39 11.89
CA ASP A 574 7.26 14.10 13.11
C ASP A 574 7.30 12.62 13.54
N VAL A 575 8.51 12.13 13.80
CA VAL A 575 8.75 10.77 14.31
C VAL A 575 8.38 10.70 15.79
N GLY A 576 7.08 10.53 16.06
CA GLY A 576 6.58 10.07 17.35
C GLY A 576 7.20 8.73 17.73
N LEU A 577 7.19 8.39 19.03
CA LEU A 577 7.96 7.27 19.59
C LEU A 577 7.40 5.89 19.17
N VAL A 578 7.64 5.46 17.93
CA VAL A 578 7.05 4.24 17.38
C VAL A 578 7.51 3.00 18.14
N LYS A 579 6.54 2.21 18.62
CA LYS A 579 6.75 0.88 19.18
C LYS A 579 7.02 -0.14 18.05
N SER A 580 8.07 0.08 17.27
CA SER A 580 8.48 -0.86 16.22
C SER A 580 8.78 -2.22 16.83
N GLN A 581 8.11 -3.25 16.32
CA GLN A 581 8.36 -4.64 16.68
C GLN A 581 9.53 -5.20 15.86
N THR A 582 10.04 -6.36 16.26
CA THR A 582 11.16 -7.06 15.59
C THR A 582 10.76 -7.80 14.31
N THR A 583 9.45 -7.85 14.02
CA THR A 583 8.82 -8.61 12.93
C THR A 583 8.46 -7.77 11.70
N THR A 584 8.74 -6.46 11.70
CA THR A 584 8.47 -5.56 10.58
C THR A 584 9.14 -6.05 9.28
N ARG A 585 8.34 -6.32 8.25
CA ARG A 585 8.79 -6.74 6.90
C ARG A 585 8.41 -5.75 5.80
N HIS A 586 7.57 -4.75 6.09
CA HIS A 586 7.17 -3.73 5.12
C HIS A 586 7.39 -2.33 5.69
N LEU A 587 8.10 -1.47 4.95
CA LEU A 587 8.42 -0.10 5.37
C LEU A 587 7.92 0.93 4.36
N SER A 588 7.32 1.98 4.87
CA SER A 588 6.99 3.20 4.14
C SER A 588 7.60 4.42 4.85
N ILE A 589 8.07 5.38 4.06
CA ILE A 589 8.60 6.67 4.55
C ILE A 589 8.04 7.79 3.68
N SER A 590 7.29 8.72 4.28
CA SER A 590 6.89 9.98 3.63
C SER A 590 7.74 11.15 4.10
N ILE A 591 8.21 11.90 3.10
CA ILE A 591 9.13 13.05 3.20
C ILE A 591 8.37 14.34 2.76
N ASP A 592 7.06 14.25 2.49
CA ASP A 592 6.22 15.26 1.81
C ASP A 592 5.98 16.58 2.56
N ASP A 593 6.45 16.72 3.81
CA ASP A 593 6.37 17.96 4.60
C ASP A 593 7.72 18.66 4.81
N LEU A 594 8.84 18.05 4.40
CA LEU A 594 10.15 18.71 4.41
C LEU A 594 10.28 19.66 3.22
N ARG A 595 9.84 20.92 3.40
CA ARG A 595 9.91 21.99 2.37
C ARG A 595 11.34 22.27 1.86
N LYS A 596 12.38 21.83 2.60
CA LYS A 596 13.79 21.74 2.17
C LYS A 596 14.52 20.70 3.01
N TYR A 597 15.58 20.10 2.46
CA TYR A 597 16.60 19.43 3.27
C TYR A 597 17.44 20.48 4.00
N ASP A 598 17.59 20.33 5.31
CA ASP A 598 18.69 20.90 6.08
C ASP A 598 19.47 19.76 6.78
N ALA A 599 20.70 20.06 7.19
CA ALA A 599 21.56 19.06 7.83
C ALA A 599 20.93 18.47 9.10
N VAL A 600 20.15 19.27 9.83
CA VAL A 600 19.46 18.87 11.07
C VAL A 600 18.39 17.81 10.78
N SER A 601 17.62 17.96 9.70
CA SER A 601 16.62 16.98 9.26
C SER A 601 17.26 15.70 8.76
N GLY A 602 18.38 15.80 8.04
CA GLY A 602 19.18 14.65 7.61
C GLY A 602 19.77 13.86 8.79
N GLU A 603 20.37 14.53 9.77
CA GLU A 603 20.89 13.92 10.99
C GLU A 603 19.78 13.31 11.85
N LYS A 604 18.63 13.98 11.97
CA LYS A 604 17.45 13.42 12.66
C LYS A 604 16.98 12.13 11.99
N LEU A 605 16.82 12.12 10.66
CA LEU A 605 16.44 10.91 9.93
C LEU A 605 17.48 9.80 10.13
N LYS A 606 18.78 10.09 9.99
CA LYS A 606 19.81 9.07 10.21
C LYS A 606 19.73 8.52 11.63
N SER A 607 19.57 9.37 12.65
CA SER A 607 19.40 8.93 14.05
C SER A 607 18.21 7.98 14.24
N GLU A 608 17.05 8.26 13.62
CA GLU A 608 15.88 7.37 13.71
C GLU A 608 16.04 6.08 12.89
N LEU A 609 16.73 6.11 11.75
CA LEU A 609 17.02 4.89 10.97
C LEU A 609 18.06 4.00 11.67
N GLU A 610 19.11 4.54 12.29
CA GLU A 610 20.04 3.75 13.11
C GLU A 610 19.31 3.10 14.31
N LYS A 611 18.43 3.85 14.99
CA LYS A 611 17.54 3.28 16.03
C LYS A 611 16.65 2.17 15.47
N LEU A 612 16.12 2.33 14.26
CA LEU A 612 15.33 1.29 13.60
C LEU A 612 16.18 0.06 13.25
N LYS A 613 17.44 0.23 12.80
CA LYS A 613 18.37 -0.87 12.50
C LYS A 613 18.68 -1.73 13.72
N THR A 614 18.72 -1.14 14.92
CA THR A 614 18.82 -1.91 16.19
C THR A 614 17.57 -2.69 16.58
N ARG A 615 16.42 -2.48 15.90
CA ARG A 615 15.12 -3.07 16.24
C ARG A 615 14.53 -3.95 15.15
N MET A 616 14.92 -3.75 13.89
CA MET A 616 14.36 -4.40 12.71
C MET A 616 15.48 -5.07 11.89
N LYS A 617 15.27 -6.33 11.50
CA LYS A 617 16.14 -7.05 10.57
C LYS A 617 15.93 -6.53 9.15
N VAL A 618 16.80 -5.62 8.69
CA VAL A 618 16.73 -5.03 7.33
C VAL A 618 16.85 -6.11 6.25
N GLU A 619 17.62 -7.17 6.50
CA GLU A 619 17.69 -8.40 5.69
C GLU A 619 16.32 -9.04 5.36
N HIS A 620 15.32 -8.90 6.24
CA HIS A 620 13.98 -9.46 6.05
C HIS A 620 12.98 -8.47 5.38
N LEU A 621 13.43 -7.29 4.94
CA LEU A 621 12.55 -6.26 4.39
C LEU A 621 12.04 -6.65 3.00
N GLN A 622 10.74 -6.96 2.91
CA GLN A 622 10.05 -7.36 1.69
C GLN A 622 9.40 -6.19 0.95
N THR A 623 9.28 -5.01 1.56
CA THR A 623 8.70 -3.82 0.91
C THR A 623 9.36 -2.53 1.36
N LEU A 624 9.69 -1.68 0.38
CA LEU A 624 10.14 -0.31 0.59
C LEU A 624 9.34 0.65 -0.29
N MET A 625 8.60 1.57 0.34
CA MET A 625 7.88 2.66 -0.35
C MET A 625 8.39 4.01 0.14
N LEU A 626 8.85 4.86 -0.77
CA LEU A 626 9.29 6.22 -0.45
C LEU A 626 8.35 7.23 -1.11
N PHE A 627 7.87 8.21 -0.34
CA PHE A 627 6.96 9.27 -0.79
C PHE A 627 7.58 10.65 -0.55
N GLY A 628 7.30 11.59 -1.45
CA GLY A 628 7.89 12.92 -1.45
C GLY A 628 9.15 13.06 -2.31
N LYS A 629 9.77 14.24 -2.25
CA LYS A 629 10.95 14.57 -3.07
C LYS A 629 12.23 14.29 -2.29
N MET A 630 12.96 13.26 -2.68
CA MET A 630 14.31 13.03 -2.20
C MET A 630 15.31 13.98 -2.84
N ASP A 631 16.29 14.44 -2.08
CA ASP A 631 17.50 15.12 -2.54
C ASP A 631 18.72 14.18 -2.44
N GLU A 632 19.91 14.68 -2.78
CA GLU A 632 21.16 13.92 -2.74
C GLU A 632 21.62 13.59 -1.29
N GLY A 633 21.22 14.36 -0.28
CA GLY A 633 21.52 14.09 1.12
C GLY A 633 20.88 12.80 1.62
N PHE A 634 19.61 12.56 1.26
CA PHE A 634 18.89 11.33 1.61
C PHE A 634 19.47 10.06 0.97
N VAL A 635 20.03 10.17 -0.24
CA VAL A 635 20.54 9.01 -1.02
C VAL A 635 21.55 8.20 -0.22
N LYS A 636 22.53 8.88 0.40
CA LYS A 636 23.58 8.21 1.19
C LYS A 636 23.02 7.57 2.46
N ILE A 637 22.10 8.25 3.15
CA ILE A 637 21.48 7.73 4.38
C ILE A 637 20.73 6.43 4.08
N PHE A 638 20.00 6.38 2.96
CA PHE A 638 19.30 5.17 2.53
C PHE A 638 20.25 4.09 2.00
N GLY A 639 21.35 4.43 1.34
CA GLY A 639 22.41 3.47 0.96
C GLY A 639 23.06 2.79 2.16
N ASP A 640 23.44 3.57 3.19
CA ASP A 640 23.97 3.06 4.46
C ASP A 640 22.96 2.13 5.18
N PHE A 641 21.67 2.48 5.15
CA PHE A 641 20.62 1.76 5.89
C PHE A 641 20.13 0.49 5.16
N PHE A 642 19.79 0.58 3.88
CA PHE A 642 19.19 -0.50 3.08
C PHE A 642 20.20 -1.42 2.39
N GLY A 643 21.50 -1.27 2.62
CA GLY A 643 22.56 -2.13 2.06
C GLY A 643 22.50 -3.63 2.41
N GLU A 644 21.49 -4.05 3.20
CA GLU A 644 21.20 -5.44 3.57
C GLU A 644 19.83 -5.94 3.02
N ALA A 645 19.01 -5.07 2.43
CA ALA A 645 17.58 -5.33 2.11
C ALA A 645 17.38 -6.20 0.86
N ASN A 646 17.91 -7.42 0.87
CA ASN A 646 17.90 -8.32 -0.30
C ASN A 646 16.55 -9.00 -0.54
N ALA A 647 15.72 -9.18 0.50
CA ALA A 647 14.40 -9.82 0.42
C ALA A 647 13.29 -8.97 -0.24
N LEU A 648 13.62 -7.83 -0.84
CA LEU A 648 12.65 -6.88 -1.39
C LEU A 648 11.83 -7.47 -2.54
N ARG A 649 10.51 -7.50 -2.36
CA ARG A 649 9.50 -7.92 -3.34
C ARG A 649 8.78 -6.72 -3.96
N VAL A 650 8.66 -5.63 -3.21
CA VAL A 650 8.04 -4.37 -3.63
C VAL A 650 9.00 -3.22 -3.41
N LEU A 651 9.30 -2.47 -4.47
CA LEU A 651 10.06 -1.23 -4.41
C LEU A 651 9.30 -0.11 -5.14
N HIS A 652 8.95 0.95 -4.41
CA HIS A 652 8.10 2.04 -4.92
C HIS A 652 8.77 3.41 -4.73
N LEU A 653 9.34 3.93 -5.82
CA LEU A 653 10.18 5.13 -5.89
C LEU A 653 9.68 6.10 -6.99
N PRO A 654 8.51 6.74 -6.82
CA PRO A 654 7.87 7.55 -7.87
C PRO A 654 8.56 8.91 -8.16
N SER A 655 9.58 9.30 -7.39
CA SER A 655 10.24 10.61 -7.51
C SER A 655 11.74 10.57 -7.16
N MET A 656 12.53 9.91 -8.01
CA MET A 656 13.99 9.84 -7.86
C MET A 656 14.70 11.02 -8.54
N LEU A 657 15.73 11.57 -7.87
CA LEU A 657 16.67 12.53 -8.47
C LEU A 657 18.03 11.93 -8.85
N CYS A 658 18.34 10.72 -8.40
CA CYS A 658 19.55 9.94 -8.73
C CYS A 658 19.16 8.53 -9.22
N PRO A 659 20.10 7.75 -9.81
CA PRO A 659 19.88 6.33 -10.12
C PRO A 659 19.57 5.51 -8.86
N VAL A 660 18.72 4.49 -8.98
CA VAL A 660 18.30 3.67 -7.83
C VAL A 660 19.47 2.94 -7.18
N GLU A 661 20.50 2.55 -7.94
CA GLU A 661 21.71 1.88 -7.45
C GLU A 661 22.57 2.78 -6.52
N SER A 662 22.39 4.10 -6.59
CA SER A 662 22.99 5.05 -5.64
C SER A 662 22.32 5.01 -4.26
N MET A 663 21.04 4.60 -4.20
CA MET A 663 20.26 4.49 -2.97
C MET A 663 20.17 3.03 -2.46
N LEU A 664 20.25 2.05 -3.35
CA LEU A 664 20.20 0.61 -3.08
C LEU A 664 21.38 -0.07 -3.79
N HIS A 665 22.52 -0.15 -3.12
CA HIS A 665 23.74 -0.71 -3.71
C HIS A 665 23.57 -2.18 -4.15
N ASN A 666 22.67 -2.93 -3.48
CA ASN A 666 22.34 -4.31 -3.80
C ASN A 666 21.22 -4.44 -4.87
N PHE A 667 20.77 -3.36 -5.52
CA PHE A 667 19.66 -3.39 -6.49
C PHE A 667 19.81 -4.49 -7.54
N SER A 668 21.04 -4.75 -8.00
CA SER A 668 21.34 -5.80 -9.01
C SER A 668 21.12 -7.25 -8.56
N ILE A 669 20.90 -7.51 -7.27
CA ILE A 669 20.68 -8.85 -6.69
C ILE A 669 19.31 -9.02 -6.01
N LEU A 670 18.38 -8.09 -6.22
CA LEU A 670 17.00 -8.18 -5.70
C LEU A 670 16.16 -9.20 -6.50
N VAL A 671 16.52 -10.49 -6.40
CA VAL A 671 15.88 -11.57 -7.19
C VAL A 671 14.40 -11.78 -6.91
N HIS A 672 13.95 -11.38 -5.71
CA HIS A 672 12.56 -11.49 -5.25
C HIS A 672 11.61 -10.43 -5.79
N LEU A 673 12.12 -9.44 -6.53
CA LEU A 673 11.37 -8.24 -6.90
C LEU A 673 10.18 -8.59 -7.81
N ARG A 674 8.96 -8.37 -7.32
CA ARG A 674 7.68 -8.63 -8.01
C ARG A 674 6.99 -7.35 -8.50
N TYR A 675 7.17 -6.23 -7.80
CA TYR A 675 6.67 -4.91 -8.21
C TYR A 675 7.77 -3.85 -8.06
N LEU A 676 8.05 -3.17 -9.17
CA LEU A 676 9.02 -2.07 -9.28
C LEU A 676 8.34 -0.84 -9.87
N CYS A 677 8.18 0.21 -9.06
CA CYS A 677 7.74 1.53 -9.53
C CYS A 677 8.92 2.51 -9.48
N LEU A 678 9.29 3.10 -10.63
CA LEU A 678 10.36 4.09 -10.75
C LEU A 678 9.84 5.33 -11.50
N GLY A 679 9.95 6.50 -10.89
CA GLY A 679 9.66 7.79 -11.52
C GLY A 679 10.81 8.77 -11.38
N THR A 680 10.98 9.67 -12.36
CA THR A 680 12.00 10.73 -12.33
C THR A 680 11.62 11.91 -13.21
N SER A 681 12.10 13.10 -12.84
CA SER A 681 12.03 14.32 -13.64
C SER A 681 13.31 14.63 -14.43
N LYS A 682 14.31 13.73 -14.39
CA LYS A 682 15.64 13.94 -14.98
C LYS A 682 15.75 13.25 -16.36
N SER A 683 15.63 13.99 -17.45
CA SER A 683 15.71 13.46 -18.83
C SER A 683 17.01 12.74 -19.18
N GLN A 684 18.11 13.03 -18.49
CA GLN A 684 19.42 12.36 -18.64
C GLN A 684 19.52 11.03 -17.86
N MET A 685 18.50 10.63 -17.09
CA MET A 685 18.54 9.40 -16.29
C MET A 685 18.15 8.20 -17.16
N HIS A 686 19.02 7.21 -17.26
CA HIS A 686 18.73 5.93 -17.92
C HIS A 686 18.11 4.93 -16.94
N LEU A 687 17.39 3.94 -17.47
CA LEU A 687 16.85 2.85 -16.68
C LEU A 687 17.97 1.87 -16.27
N PRO A 688 17.93 1.31 -15.05
CA PRO A 688 18.88 0.29 -14.61
C PRO A 688 18.94 -0.92 -15.54
N LEU A 689 20.11 -1.18 -16.13
CA LEU A 689 20.33 -2.31 -17.06
C LEU A 689 20.06 -3.69 -16.44
N ASN A 690 20.02 -3.77 -15.10
CA ASN A 690 19.71 -5.00 -14.38
C ASN A 690 18.21 -5.33 -14.31
N ILE A 691 17.30 -4.44 -14.73
CA ILE A 691 15.85 -4.71 -14.68
C ILE A 691 15.50 -6.02 -15.37
N SER A 692 16.09 -6.29 -16.54
CA SER A 692 15.88 -7.52 -17.32
C SER A 692 16.30 -8.84 -16.62
N LYS A 693 16.94 -8.75 -15.45
CA LYS A 693 17.30 -9.90 -14.62
C LYS A 693 16.25 -10.24 -13.57
N PHE A 694 15.31 -9.34 -13.25
CA PHE A 694 14.26 -9.62 -12.28
C PHE A 694 13.20 -10.56 -12.87
N TYR A 695 13.54 -11.84 -13.04
CA TYR A 695 12.67 -12.85 -13.65
C TYR A 695 11.33 -13.05 -12.90
N HIS A 696 11.27 -12.55 -11.66
CA HIS A 696 10.10 -12.57 -10.78
C HIS A 696 9.22 -11.31 -10.84
N LEU A 697 9.63 -10.31 -11.63
CA LEU A 697 8.91 -9.06 -11.78
C LEU A 697 7.59 -9.29 -12.51
N ARG A 698 6.48 -9.07 -11.80
CA ARG A 698 5.11 -9.10 -12.33
C ARG A 698 4.67 -7.73 -12.84
N ILE A 699 5.17 -6.66 -12.22
CA ILE A 699 4.76 -5.29 -12.51
C ILE A 699 5.96 -4.36 -12.57
N LEU A 700 6.10 -3.69 -13.71
CA LEU A 700 6.98 -2.55 -13.91
C LEU A 700 6.12 -1.30 -14.11
N ASP A 701 6.26 -0.31 -13.23
CA ASP A 701 5.60 0.99 -13.34
C ASP A 701 6.63 2.09 -13.60
N LEU A 702 6.60 2.63 -14.82
CA LEU A 702 7.37 3.77 -15.30
C LEU A 702 6.46 4.95 -15.68
N LYS A 703 5.23 5.01 -15.16
CA LYS A 703 4.21 6.03 -15.50
C LYS A 703 4.65 7.47 -15.22
N TRP A 704 5.58 7.65 -14.28
CA TRP A 704 6.20 8.92 -13.92
C TRP A 704 7.67 9.03 -14.37
N TRP A 705 8.09 8.23 -15.36
CA TRP A 705 9.45 8.24 -15.90
C TRP A 705 9.61 9.24 -17.04
N ASN A 706 10.20 10.40 -16.74
CA ASN A 706 10.61 11.39 -17.76
C ASN A 706 12.11 11.29 -18.10
N GLY A 707 12.73 10.12 -17.90
CA GLY A 707 14.14 9.86 -18.21
C GLY A 707 14.41 9.53 -19.68
N SER A 708 15.54 8.89 -19.96
CA SER A 708 15.80 8.31 -21.28
C SER A 708 14.83 7.17 -21.58
N ARG A 709 14.61 6.93 -22.88
CA ARG A 709 13.69 5.93 -23.42
C ARG A 709 14.36 4.59 -23.69
N ASP A 710 15.70 4.53 -23.59
CA ASP A 710 16.48 3.32 -23.84
C ASP A 710 16.08 2.20 -22.85
N LEU A 711 15.37 1.19 -23.34
CA LEU A 711 15.17 -0.07 -22.63
C LEU A 711 16.38 -1.00 -22.79
N PRO A 712 16.69 -1.85 -21.79
CA PRO A 712 17.64 -2.94 -21.97
C PRO A 712 17.19 -3.92 -23.07
N ASP A 713 18.10 -4.32 -23.97
CA ASP A 713 17.79 -5.28 -25.06
C ASP A 713 17.16 -6.60 -24.55
N ASP A 714 17.55 -6.99 -23.33
CA ASP A 714 17.12 -8.20 -22.62
C ASP A 714 15.74 -8.12 -21.94
N MET A 715 14.96 -7.04 -22.08
CA MET A 715 13.63 -6.90 -21.44
C MET A 715 12.68 -8.09 -21.72
N SER A 716 12.87 -8.80 -22.84
CA SER A 716 12.16 -10.05 -23.17
C SER A 716 12.37 -11.22 -22.20
N ASN A 717 13.30 -11.11 -21.26
CA ASN A 717 13.62 -12.12 -20.25
C ASN A 717 12.75 -12.02 -18.98
N LEU A 718 11.90 -10.99 -18.87
CA LEU A 718 10.95 -10.81 -17.77
C LEU A 718 9.75 -11.78 -17.85
N ALA A 719 10.01 -13.08 -17.77
CA ALA A 719 9.05 -14.14 -18.09
C ALA A 719 7.75 -14.12 -17.24
N LYS A 720 7.77 -13.52 -16.04
CA LYS A 720 6.61 -13.37 -15.16
C LYS A 720 5.89 -12.01 -15.26
N LEU A 721 6.30 -11.11 -16.18
CA LEU A 721 5.73 -9.76 -16.31
C LEU A 721 4.28 -9.81 -16.81
N CYS A 722 3.36 -9.28 -16.00
CA CYS A 722 1.93 -9.20 -16.27
C CYS A 722 1.52 -7.77 -16.67
N HIS A 723 2.10 -6.74 -16.05
CA HIS A 723 1.79 -5.34 -16.32
C HIS A 723 3.05 -4.50 -16.54
N PHE A 724 3.01 -3.63 -17.55
CA PHE A 724 4.03 -2.62 -17.80
C PHE A 724 3.38 -1.24 -18.03
N TYR A 725 3.30 -0.44 -16.97
CA TYR A 725 2.80 0.93 -17.05
C TYR A 725 3.91 1.87 -17.53
N VAL A 726 3.56 2.76 -18.46
CA VAL A 726 4.50 3.64 -19.17
C VAL A 726 3.94 5.08 -19.22
N PRO A 727 4.76 6.10 -19.53
CA PRO A 727 4.29 7.47 -19.74
C PRO A 727 3.27 7.54 -20.88
N SER A 728 2.43 8.58 -20.89
CA SER A 728 1.26 8.70 -21.78
C SER A 728 1.54 8.96 -23.27
N ASP A 729 2.79 8.81 -23.73
CA ASP A 729 3.11 8.67 -25.15
C ASP A 729 3.31 7.20 -25.57
N ASP A 730 3.28 6.29 -24.60
CA ASP A 730 3.35 4.83 -24.69
C ASP A 730 4.57 4.28 -25.47
N GLN A 731 5.60 5.10 -25.76
CA GLN A 731 6.69 4.74 -26.67
C GLN A 731 7.59 3.61 -26.14
N LEU A 732 7.74 3.49 -24.81
CA LEU A 732 8.50 2.41 -24.17
C LEU A 732 7.95 1.01 -24.52
N HIS A 733 6.68 0.87 -24.91
CA HIS A 733 6.13 -0.41 -25.39
C HIS A 733 6.71 -0.84 -26.75
N SER A 734 7.06 0.11 -27.62
CA SER A 734 7.64 -0.19 -28.95
C SER A 734 9.09 -0.65 -28.91
N ASP A 735 9.85 -0.30 -27.86
CA ASP A 735 11.28 -0.62 -27.74
C ASP A 735 11.55 -2.00 -27.11
N ILE A 736 10.49 -2.77 -26.78
CA ILE A 736 10.61 -4.13 -26.25
C ILE A 736 10.95 -5.12 -27.38
N TYR A 737 12.24 -5.34 -27.61
CA TYR A 737 12.71 -6.41 -28.49
C TYR A 737 12.15 -7.77 -28.05
N ASN A 738 11.77 -8.61 -29.02
CA ASN A 738 11.25 -9.97 -28.77
C ASN A 738 10.05 -10.05 -27.79
N VAL A 739 9.19 -9.03 -27.72
CA VAL A 739 8.02 -8.96 -26.83
C VAL A 739 7.15 -10.23 -26.80
N GLY A 740 7.07 -10.99 -27.91
CA GLY A 740 6.39 -12.29 -27.96
C GLY A 740 6.95 -13.40 -27.06
N LYS A 741 8.07 -13.19 -26.35
CA LYS A 741 8.50 -14.02 -25.22
C LYS A 741 7.69 -13.78 -23.94
N LEU A 742 7.15 -12.56 -23.75
CA LEU A 742 6.44 -12.12 -22.54
C LEU A 742 4.99 -12.64 -22.54
N LYS A 743 4.85 -13.97 -22.40
CA LYS A 743 3.57 -14.70 -22.54
C LYS A 743 2.47 -14.30 -21.54
N LEU A 744 2.81 -13.58 -20.47
CA LEU A 744 1.89 -13.20 -19.40
C LEU A 744 1.50 -11.72 -19.42
N LEU A 745 2.06 -10.90 -20.33
CA LEU A 745 1.79 -9.47 -20.41
C LEU A 745 0.34 -9.22 -20.84
N GLU A 746 -0.48 -8.64 -19.95
CA GLU A 746 -1.92 -8.43 -20.19
C GLU A 746 -2.20 -7.23 -21.11
N GLU A 747 -1.33 -6.21 -21.14
CA GLU A 747 -1.52 -4.97 -21.92
C GLU A 747 -0.22 -4.57 -22.65
N LEU A 748 -0.35 -4.27 -23.95
CA LEU A 748 0.69 -3.66 -24.79
C LEU A 748 0.01 -2.69 -25.76
N LYS A 749 0.13 -1.38 -25.51
CA LYS A 749 -0.65 -0.35 -26.23
C LYS A 749 -0.05 0.01 -27.58
N VAL A 750 1.27 0.00 -27.68
CA VAL A 750 2.02 0.35 -28.90
C VAL A 750 2.94 -0.81 -29.27
N PHE A 751 2.82 -1.28 -30.51
CA PHE A 751 3.68 -2.32 -31.07
C PHE A 751 4.19 -1.89 -32.44
N GLN A 752 5.50 -1.95 -32.66
CA GLN A 752 6.16 -1.53 -33.90
C GLN A 752 7.01 -2.66 -34.48
N VAL A 753 6.77 -2.99 -35.76
CA VAL A 753 7.52 -4.05 -36.46
C VAL A 753 8.76 -3.44 -37.14
N ASN A 754 9.82 -3.30 -36.35
CA ASN A 754 11.11 -2.81 -36.85
C ASN A 754 11.84 -3.88 -37.68
N LYS A 755 12.53 -3.45 -38.74
CA LYS A 755 13.50 -4.32 -39.43
C LYS A 755 14.63 -4.65 -38.46
N LYS A 756 15.01 -5.93 -38.43
CA LYS A 756 16.12 -6.42 -37.59
C LYS A 756 17.40 -5.64 -37.92
N ARG A 757 17.97 -4.98 -36.89
CA ARG A 757 19.29 -4.35 -36.94
C ARG A 757 20.39 -5.42 -37.03
#